data_AF-A0A919H7C2-F1
#
_entry.id   AF-A0A919H7C2-F1
#
_cell.length_a   1.000
_cell.length_b   1.000
_cell.length_c   1.000
_cell.angle_alpha   90.00
_cell.angle_beta   90.00
_cell.angle_gamma   90.00
#
_symmetry.space_group_name_H-M   'P 1'
#
loop_
_entity.id
_entity.type
_entity.pdbx_description
1 polymer ?
#
loop_
_entity_poly.entity_id
_entity_poly.type
_entity_poly.pdbx_seq_one_letter_code
_entity_poly.pdbx_strand_id
1 'polypeptide(L)'
;MEENPMRKPIRRALAAFTGALLLATGLTVTGGQPAAAQDNGVGLRPALGWSSWSFVRKNPTARTIEAQAKALKDSGLAKNGFAYANVDDFWYECPGSQGANVDQYGRWVTDPEKFPPSGDENGIQVVADYVHSLGLKFGLYVTPGISKQAVARNTAIEGTDYHAKDIATGADEQNYNCGGMVGIDYSKPGAQQFVDSWASQFAGWGIDYLKIDGVGTPDVGDVEAWSQALKQTGRPIHLALSNNLDIKNAATWKRLSNGWRTGGDIECYCGPDGSSYPLTTWSSLTSRFDQVAAWAPYGGPGGYNDYDSLEIGNGKDDGLTPDERRTQMSLWSLAASPLMLGTDLTHLDPADLGMLKNADVLAVDQDGIDAKRISADADSQVFAKTEPNGDAVVGLFNTGSAPREVATTAAALGLPSARDYALDDLWNHRETESAGRIAADVPPHGVALYRVRAADHVVKDAAPSVSLALDWAPASSDATTRTVTETLSDNGSRPIGDAALTLTGPAGAKITTHSTTRARTVRGGSALRATFTVTLKPSDELFASSAFEGSGTYRYRSNTPTRLAAGDTITVNHPVNAPYRTFASTTASFSQSGSKLGIRAQGADLYNAINEYGSIYLPGAEHDGSTTTVKIDSQSDTDVWAKAGIMVRNDITDSDTSPGYLALVETPGNGYLLDWDADGDGKLDSQDSTGTATYPSWLKLVRDGSTYSGYYSTDGSTWNLVGTETVPTAAATQDVGLTATSHAAATTGEVDFDGFSTTD
;
A
#
# COMPACT_ATOMS: atom_id res chain seq x y z
N MET A 1 67.80 -47.35 46.44
CA MET A 1 67.43 -46.83 45.10
C MET A 1 66.67 -45.55 45.39
N GLU A 2 67.43 -44.47 45.30
CA GLU A 2 67.26 -43.24 46.07
C GLU A 2 66.19 -42.29 45.55
N GLU A 3 65.57 -41.65 46.53
CA GLU A 3 64.56 -40.61 46.44
C GLU A 3 65.15 -39.25 46.05
N ASN A 4 64.33 -38.49 45.33
CA ASN A 4 64.12 -37.03 45.29
C ASN A 4 65.23 -36.11 45.84
N PRO A 5 65.60 -35.04 45.11
CA PRO A 5 64.93 -33.76 45.39
C PRO A 5 64.77 -32.76 44.23
N MET A 6 63.86 -31.80 44.48
CA MET A 6 63.76 -30.42 43.96
C MET A 6 64.96 -29.84 43.19
N ARG A 7 64.67 -29.09 42.11
CA ARG A 7 65.06 -27.67 41.87
C ARG A 7 64.71 -27.23 40.43
N LYS A 8 64.01 -26.09 40.28
CA LYS A 8 64.08 -25.23 39.07
C LYS A 8 65.32 -24.33 39.17
N PRO A 9 65.97 -23.93 38.06
CA PRO A 9 65.82 -22.53 37.63
C PRO A 9 65.98 -22.21 36.11
N ILE A 10 65.18 -21.24 35.65
CA ILE A 10 65.49 -19.98 34.92
C ILE A 10 66.54 -19.95 33.79
N ARG A 11 66.16 -19.32 32.65
CA ARG A 11 66.84 -18.28 31.80
C ARG A 11 66.58 -18.58 30.31
N ARG A 12 66.34 -17.66 29.38
CA ARG A 12 66.33 -16.19 29.29
C ARG A 12 65.59 -15.82 27.99
N ALA A 13 64.93 -14.68 27.99
CA ALA A 13 64.34 -14.04 26.82
C ALA A 13 65.41 -13.45 25.87
N LEU A 14 65.08 -13.31 24.59
CA LEU A 14 65.46 -12.14 23.79
C LEU A 14 64.35 -11.85 22.77
N ALA A 15 63.90 -10.60 22.79
CA ALA A 15 62.87 -10.04 21.93
C ALA A 15 63.48 -9.47 20.63
N ALA A 16 62.65 -9.40 19.58
CA ALA A 16 62.79 -8.41 18.53
C ALA A 16 61.40 -7.83 18.21
N PHE A 17 61.27 -6.52 18.49
CA PHE A 17 60.27 -5.57 18.00
C PHE A 17 60.27 -5.53 16.45
N THR A 18 59.23 -5.19 15.70
CA THR A 18 58.32 -4.01 15.64
C THR A 18 57.14 -4.44 14.72
N GLY A 19 55.91 -3.94 14.71
CA GLY A 19 55.28 -2.73 15.23
C GLY A 19 54.23 -2.29 14.20
N ALA A 20 52.94 -2.37 14.54
CA ALA A 20 51.86 -1.55 13.99
C ALA A 20 50.58 -1.85 14.78
N LEU A 21 50.35 -1.04 15.82
CA LEU A 21 49.12 -1.00 16.60
C LEU A 21 48.10 -0.19 15.77
N LEU A 22 47.22 -0.87 15.03
CA LEU A 22 46.01 -0.24 14.52
C LEU A 22 45.01 -0.17 15.68
N LEU A 23 44.81 1.04 16.21
CA LEU A 23 43.63 1.37 16.99
C LEU A 23 42.41 1.16 16.08
N ALA A 24 41.77 -0.01 16.19
CA ALA A 24 40.37 -0.12 15.83
C ALA A 24 39.58 0.55 16.96
N THR A 25 39.31 1.84 16.79
CA THR A 25 38.19 2.51 17.44
C THR A 25 36.95 1.67 17.18
N GLY A 26 36.50 0.95 18.19
CA GLY A 26 35.19 0.34 18.16
C GLY A 26 34.17 1.46 18.04
N LEU A 27 33.57 1.60 16.87
CA LEU A 27 32.24 2.17 16.77
C LEU A 27 31.32 1.22 17.54
N THR A 28 31.15 1.51 18.82
CA THR A 28 29.92 1.15 19.50
C THR A 28 28.83 1.90 18.74
N VAL A 29 28.18 1.19 17.83
CA VAL A 29 26.84 1.59 17.42
C VAL A 29 26.04 1.51 18.70
N THR A 30 25.85 2.65 19.35
CA THR A 30 24.83 2.82 20.37
C THR A 30 23.51 2.61 19.64
N GLY A 31 23.11 1.35 19.47
CA GLY A 31 21.73 1.01 19.16
C GLY A 31 20.90 1.75 20.20
N GLY A 32 20.06 2.68 19.74
CA GLY A 32 19.17 3.40 20.62
C GLY A 32 18.48 2.39 21.52
N GLN A 33 18.44 2.66 22.82
CA GLN A 33 17.60 1.85 23.71
C GLN A 33 16.21 1.75 23.07
N PRO A 34 15.59 0.56 23.01
CA PRO A 34 14.22 0.47 22.50
C PRO A 34 13.36 1.44 23.31
N ALA A 35 12.78 2.43 22.62
CA ALA A 35 11.91 3.39 23.25
C ALA A 35 10.74 2.62 23.87
N ALA A 36 10.61 2.69 25.19
CA ALA A 36 9.47 2.14 25.91
C ALA A 36 8.26 3.04 25.66
N ALA A 37 7.12 2.44 25.36
CA ALA A 37 5.88 3.16 25.13
C ALA A 37 5.22 3.61 26.44
N GLN A 38 4.08 4.28 26.34
CA GLN A 38 3.30 4.75 27.48
C GLN A 38 2.86 3.56 28.37
N ASP A 39 3.42 3.42 29.57
CA ASP A 39 3.08 2.34 30.53
C ASP A 39 1.84 2.70 31.37
N ASN A 40 0.66 2.67 30.75
CA ASN A 40 -0.65 2.86 31.39
C ASN A 40 -1.51 1.58 31.39
N GLY A 41 -0.92 0.43 31.02
CA GLY A 41 -1.59 -0.87 30.95
C GLY A 41 -2.49 -1.09 29.72
N VAL A 42 -2.61 -0.11 28.81
CA VAL A 42 -3.27 -0.27 27.49
C VAL A 42 -2.24 -0.35 26.37
N GLY A 43 -2.67 -0.81 25.18
CA GLY A 43 -1.75 -0.96 24.04
C GLY A 43 -0.75 -2.10 24.19
N LEU A 44 -0.96 -3.06 25.11
CA LEU A 44 -0.14 -4.28 25.21
C LEU A 44 -0.40 -5.27 24.07
N ARG A 45 -1.53 -5.13 23.40
CA ARG A 45 -1.94 -5.82 22.18
C ARG A 45 -2.56 -4.80 21.24
N PRO A 46 -2.54 -5.06 19.91
CA PRO A 46 -3.23 -4.20 18.97
C PRO A 46 -4.71 -4.09 19.34
N ALA A 47 -5.25 -2.88 19.23
CA ALA A 47 -6.63 -2.62 19.61
C ALA A 47 -7.58 -3.19 18.55
N LEU A 48 -8.66 -3.85 18.99
CA LEU A 48 -9.70 -4.39 18.12
C LEU A 48 -10.99 -3.60 18.37
N GLY A 49 -11.63 -3.08 17.33
CA GLY A 49 -12.82 -2.26 17.51
C GLY A 49 -13.43 -1.75 16.22
N TRP A 50 -14.12 -0.62 16.32
CA TRP A 50 -14.80 0.06 15.24
C TRP A 50 -14.64 1.57 15.38
N SER A 51 -14.50 2.27 14.26
CA SER A 51 -14.49 3.74 14.19
C SER A 51 -15.54 4.24 13.21
N SER A 52 -16.13 5.40 13.51
CA SER A 52 -17.24 5.94 12.73
C SER A 52 -16.83 6.61 11.41
N TRP A 53 -15.53 6.86 11.18
CA TRP A 53 -15.08 7.70 10.06
C TRP A 53 -15.51 7.15 8.69
N SER A 54 -15.15 5.92 8.36
CA SER A 54 -15.25 5.39 6.98
C SER A 54 -16.70 5.35 6.48
N PHE A 55 -17.61 4.80 7.29
CA PHE A 55 -19.03 4.69 6.97
C PHE A 55 -19.88 5.89 7.43
N VAL A 56 -19.89 6.23 8.73
CA VAL A 56 -20.81 7.26 9.27
C VAL A 56 -20.36 8.67 8.87
N ARG A 57 -19.05 8.89 8.72
CA ARG A 57 -18.43 10.13 8.24
C ARG A 57 -18.92 11.36 9.01
N LYS A 58 -19.57 12.28 8.28
CA LYS A 58 -19.88 13.65 8.72
C LYS A 58 -21.10 13.75 9.64
N ASN A 59 -21.85 12.65 9.82
CA ASN A 59 -23.15 12.66 10.47
C ASN A 59 -23.28 11.70 11.67
N PRO A 60 -22.30 11.61 12.59
CA PRO A 60 -22.47 10.80 13.79
C PRO A 60 -23.51 11.44 14.71
N THR A 61 -24.34 10.60 15.33
CA THR A 61 -25.32 10.96 16.37
C THR A 61 -25.27 9.91 17.48
N ALA A 62 -25.74 10.24 18.68
CA ALA A 62 -25.85 9.25 19.76
C ALA A 62 -26.54 7.97 19.29
N ARG A 63 -27.69 8.11 18.60
CA ARG A 63 -28.46 6.98 18.08
C ARG A 63 -27.66 6.11 17.10
N THR A 64 -26.92 6.71 16.16
CA THR A 64 -26.16 5.93 15.18
C THR A 64 -25.02 5.19 15.87
N ILE A 65 -24.31 5.84 16.79
CA ILE A 65 -23.17 5.22 17.49
C ILE A 65 -23.64 4.09 18.42
N GLU A 66 -24.71 4.30 19.18
CA GLU A 66 -25.32 3.26 20.01
C GLU A 66 -25.76 2.05 19.18
N ALA A 67 -26.33 2.27 17.99
CA ALA A 67 -26.73 1.19 17.08
C ALA A 67 -25.52 0.38 16.59
N GLN A 68 -24.42 1.03 16.23
CA GLN A 68 -23.17 0.37 15.82
C GLN A 68 -22.55 -0.43 16.97
N ALA A 69 -22.48 0.15 18.17
CA ALA A 69 -21.98 -0.53 19.36
C ALA A 69 -22.85 -1.76 19.73
N LYS A 70 -24.17 -1.64 19.62
CA LYS A 70 -25.09 -2.76 19.83
C LYS A 70 -24.84 -3.86 18.80
N ALA A 71 -24.67 -3.51 17.53
CA ALA A 71 -24.39 -4.46 16.46
C ALA A 71 -23.03 -5.16 16.64
N LEU A 72 -22.00 -4.45 17.13
CA LEU A 72 -20.71 -5.04 17.49
C LEU A 72 -20.86 -6.17 18.54
N LYS A 73 -21.70 -5.93 19.56
CA LYS A 73 -22.01 -6.94 20.58
C LYS A 73 -22.84 -8.09 20.02
N ASP A 74 -23.95 -7.78 19.35
CA ASP A 74 -24.94 -8.76 18.89
C ASP A 74 -24.39 -9.68 17.81
N SER A 75 -23.52 -9.16 16.93
CA SER A 75 -22.83 -9.95 15.92
C SER A 75 -21.91 -11.01 16.54
N GLY A 76 -21.49 -10.82 17.81
CA GLY A 76 -20.57 -11.70 18.51
C GLY A 76 -19.09 -11.33 18.35
N LEU A 77 -18.76 -10.28 17.59
CA LEU A 77 -17.39 -9.79 17.45
C LEU A 77 -16.76 -9.41 18.80
N ALA A 78 -17.56 -8.92 19.75
CA ALA A 78 -17.13 -8.67 21.12
C ALA A 78 -16.54 -9.91 21.82
N LYS A 79 -17.02 -11.12 21.50
CA LYS A 79 -16.47 -12.38 22.05
C LYS A 79 -15.12 -12.75 21.42
N ASN A 80 -14.83 -12.20 20.24
CA ASN A 80 -13.58 -12.36 19.51
C ASN A 80 -12.54 -11.27 19.86
N GLY A 81 -12.88 -10.35 20.76
CA GLY A 81 -11.94 -9.33 21.28
C GLY A 81 -12.19 -7.91 20.80
N PHE A 82 -13.09 -7.70 19.83
CA PHE A 82 -13.46 -6.35 19.37
C PHE A 82 -14.18 -5.60 20.49
N ALA A 83 -13.50 -4.62 21.09
CA ALA A 83 -13.94 -3.98 22.32
C ALA A 83 -14.27 -2.50 22.15
N TYR A 84 -13.64 -1.80 21.20
CA TYR A 84 -13.80 -0.36 21.05
C TYR A 84 -14.94 0.00 20.08
N ALA A 85 -15.77 0.97 20.46
CA ALA A 85 -16.72 1.64 19.59
C ALA A 85 -16.43 3.15 19.66
N ASN A 86 -15.74 3.67 18.65
CA ASN A 86 -15.19 5.02 18.67
C ASN A 86 -16.05 5.98 17.82
N VAL A 87 -16.24 7.19 18.33
CA VAL A 87 -16.76 8.31 17.54
C VAL A 87 -15.57 9.12 17.05
N ASP A 88 -15.48 9.24 15.73
CA ASP A 88 -14.50 10.09 15.06
C ASP A 88 -14.98 11.56 15.07
N ASP A 89 -14.58 12.38 14.11
CA ASP A 89 -14.95 13.80 14.03
C ASP A 89 -16.47 14.07 14.04
N PHE A 90 -16.89 15.34 14.20
CA PHE A 90 -18.28 15.84 14.14
C PHE A 90 -19.20 15.61 15.35
N TRP A 91 -18.64 15.25 16.52
CA TRP A 91 -19.40 15.15 17.78
C TRP A 91 -19.68 16.50 18.48
N TYR A 92 -19.03 17.57 18.03
CA TYR A 92 -19.04 18.91 18.62
C TYR A 92 -19.67 19.95 17.69
N GLU A 93 -20.01 21.12 18.23
CA GLU A 93 -20.55 22.24 17.47
C GLU A 93 -19.45 22.96 16.65
N CYS A 94 -19.63 23.07 15.34
CA CYS A 94 -18.75 23.80 14.43
C CYS A 94 -19.47 25.00 13.77
N PRO A 95 -19.50 26.18 14.42
CA PRO A 95 -20.33 27.30 13.96
C PRO A 95 -19.72 28.15 12.83
N GLY A 96 -18.45 27.93 12.45
CA GLY A 96 -17.81 28.67 11.36
C GLY A 96 -16.29 28.65 11.38
N SER A 97 -15.67 29.61 10.69
CA SER A 97 -14.22 29.64 10.40
C SER A 97 -13.29 29.84 11.60
N GLN A 98 -13.84 30.13 12.80
CA GLN A 98 -13.07 30.22 14.03
C GLN A 98 -12.95 28.87 14.75
N GLY A 99 -13.36 27.77 14.11
CA GLY A 99 -13.27 26.42 14.65
C GLY A 99 -14.38 26.09 15.62
N ALA A 100 -14.22 24.99 16.34
CA ALA A 100 -15.21 24.45 17.27
C ALA A 100 -15.67 25.50 18.29
N ASN A 101 -16.98 25.49 18.61
CA ASN A 101 -17.52 26.26 19.72
C ASN A 101 -16.94 25.75 21.04
N VAL A 102 -16.81 26.63 22.02
CA VAL A 102 -16.14 26.32 23.29
C VAL A 102 -16.94 26.73 24.53
N ASP A 103 -16.75 25.96 25.60
CA ASP A 103 -17.27 26.22 26.94
C ASP A 103 -16.53 27.41 27.60
N GLN A 104 -16.90 27.75 28.83
CA GLN A 104 -16.28 28.85 29.58
C GLN A 104 -14.78 28.66 29.86
N TYR A 105 -14.26 27.43 29.68
CA TYR A 105 -12.87 27.06 29.88
C TYR A 105 -12.09 26.84 28.57
N GLY A 106 -12.72 27.10 27.42
CA GLY A 106 -12.08 26.95 26.12
C GLY A 106 -12.08 25.53 25.55
N ARG A 107 -12.83 24.59 26.14
CA ARG A 107 -12.98 23.21 25.66
C ARG A 107 -14.16 23.10 24.70
N TRP A 108 -14.12 22.18 23.73
CA TRP A 108 -15.18 22.09 22.73
C TRP A 108 -16.52 21.70 23.34
N VAL A 109 -17.60 22.30 22.81
CA VAL A 109 -18.97 22.01 23.22
C VAL A 109 -19.52 20.88 22.36
N THR A 110 -20.01 19.83 23.01
CA THR A 110 -20.79 18.75 22.38
C THR A 110 -21.99 19.32 21.65
N ASP A 111 -22.26 18.85 20.43
CA ASP A 111 -23.49 19.20 19.70
C ASP A 111 -24.70 18.53 20.38
N PRO A 112 -25.59 19.30 21.04
CA PRO A 112 -26.70 18.74 21.81
C PRO A 112 -27.84 18.21 20.93
N GLU A 113 -27.89 18.56 19.65
CA GLU A 113 -28.86 18.01 18.71
C GLU A 113 -28.45 16.60 18.27
N LYS A 114 -27.15 16.39 18.04
CA LYS A 114 -26.59 15.07 17.68
C LYS A 114 -26.40 14.16 18.88
N PHE A 115 -25.96 14.71 20.01
CA PHE A 115 -25.62 14.01 21.25
C PHE A 115 -26.37 14.68 22.41
N PRO A 116 -27.67 14.37 22.60
CA PRO A 116 -28.48 15.03 23.61
C PRO A 116 -28.04 14.66 25.04
N PRO A 117 -27.95 15.64 25.96
CA PRO A 117 -27.64 15.37 27.36
C PRO A 117 -28.80 14.69 28.09
N SER A 118 -28.50 14.04 29.23
CA SER A 118 -29.49 13.43 30.12
C SER A 118 -29.34 14.01 31.53
N GLY A 119 -30.25 14.91 31.90
CA GLY A 119 -30.10 15.66 33.16
C GLY A 119 -28.83 16.50 33.15
N ASP A 120 -27.93 16.24 34.09
CA ASP A 120 -26.63 16.94 34.20
C ASP A 120 -25.50 16.22 33.41
N GLU A 121 -25.76 15.03 32.86
CA GLU A 121 -24.78 14.25 32.09
C GLU A 121 -24.64 14.80 30.66
N ASN A 122 -23.39 14.98 30.21
CA ASN A 122 -23.09 15.38 28.85
C ASN A 122 -23.53 14.29 27.86
N GLY A 123 -24.00 14.65 26.66
CA GLY A 123 -24.46 13.67 25.66
C GLY A 123 -23.41 12.65 25.23
N ILE A 124 -22.12 12.99 25.25
CA ILE A 124 -21.04 12.02 25.00
C ILE A 124 -20.92 11.02 26.15
N GLN A 125 -21.06 11.48 27.40
CA GLN A 125 -21.08 10.61 28.57
C GLN A 125 -22.26 9.64 28.51
N VAL A 126 -23.45 10.10 28.10
CA VAL A 126 -24.64 9.23 27.93
C VAL A 126 -24.35 8.08 26.95
N VAL A 127 -23.69 8.37 25.82
CA VAL A 127 -23.29 7.34 24.85
C VAL A 127 -22.21 6.42 25.41
N ALA A 128 -21.21 6.98 26.10
CA ALA A 128 -20.16 6.18 26.74
C ALA A 128 -20.73 5.18 27.76
N ASP A 129 -21.65 5.63 28.62
CA ASP A 129 -22.33 4.79 29.60
C ASP A 129 -23.16 3.69 28.93
N TYR A 130 -23.84 4.01 27.82
CA TYR A 130 -24.53 2.99 27.01
C TYR A 130 -23.56 1.94 26.47
N VAL A 131 -22.45 2.37 25.86
CA VAL A 131 -21.43 1.47 25.30
C VAL A 131 -20.80 0.59 26.40
N HIS A 132 -20.52 1.15 27.59
CA HIS A 132 -20.05 0.38 28.73
C HIS A 132 -21.09 -0.62 29.25
N SER A 133 -22.38 -0.27 29.22
CA SER A 133 -23.46 -1.20 29.59
C SER A 133 -23.51 -2.44 28.68
N LEU A 134 -22.98 -2.32 27.46
CA LEU A 134 -22.83 -3.43 26.53
C LEU A 134 -21.61 -4.32 26.84
N GLY A 135 -20.70 -3.87 27.71
CA GLY A 135 -19.41 -4.52 27.99
C GLY A 135 -18.32 -4.12 27.00
N LEU A 136 -18.51 -3.02 26.27
CA LEU A 136 -17.57 -2.45 25.31
C LEU A 136 -16.83 -1.25 25.92
N LYS A 137 -15.90 -0.68 25.16
CA LYS A 137 -15.12 0.52 25.46
C LYS A 137 -15.46 1.62 24.47
N PHE A 138 -15.40 2.87 24.91
CA PHE A 138 -15.81 4.02 24.11
C PHE A 138 -14.65 4.95 23.81
N GLY A 139 -14.58 5.47 22.58
CA GLY A 139 -13.51 6.37 22.16
C GLY A 139 -14.00 7.66 21.52
N LEU A 140 -13.14 8.68 21.56
CA LEU A 140 -13.42 10.03 21.07
C LEU A 140 -12.25 10.59 20.25
N TYR A 141 -12.52 11.69 19.55
CA TYR A 141 -11.63 12.37 18.62
C TYR A 141 -11.41 13.83 19.02
N VAL A 142 -10.17 14.31 18.88
CA VAL A 142 -9.79 15.74 18.97
C VAL A 142 -8.65 16.06 17.99
N THR A 143 -8.26 17.34 17.89
CA THR A 143 -7.08 17.80 17.12
C THR A 143 -6.12 18.59 18.03
N PRO A 144 -4.84 18.77 17.65
CA PRO A 144 -3.89 19.62 18.36
C PRO A 144 -4.36 21.08 18.52
N GLY A 145 -3.73 21.78 19.47
CA GLY A 145 -3.92 23.20 19.68
C GLY A 145 -5.20 23.61 20.44
N ILE A 146 -5.56 24.87 20.28
CA ILE A 146 -6.71 25.53 20.92
C ILE A 146 -7.57 26.26 19.89
N SER A 147 -8.90 26.24 20.06
CA SER A 147 -9.84 26.88 19.14
C SER A 147 -9.66 28.40 19.11
N LYS A 148 -9.68 29.00 17.91
CA LYS A 148 -9.67 30.47 17.72
C LYS A 148 -10.84 31.14 18.42
N GLN A 149 -11.95 30.42 18.68
CA GLN A 149 -13.04 30.96 19.51
C GLN A 149 -12.66 31.11 20.99
N ALA A 150 -11.94 30.15 21.56
CA ALA A 150 -11.42 30.26 22.93
C ALA A 150 -10.48 31.47 23.05
N VAL A 151 -9.59 31.65 22.06
CA VAL A 151 -8.67 32.79 21.98
C VAL A 151 -9.43 34.10 21.82
N ALA A 152 -10.41 34.17 20.92
CA ALA A 152 -11.20 35.39 20.68
C ALA A 152 -11.99 35.83 21.93
N ARG A 153 -12.65 34.87 22.59
CA ARG A 153 -13.40 35.09 23.84
C ARG A 153 -12.48 35.26 25.05
N ASN A 154 -11.20 34.93 24.90
CA ASN A 154 -10.21 34.84 25.97
C ASN A 154 -10.75 34.05 27.17
N THR A 155 -11.24 32.84 26.93
CA THR A 155 -11.81 31.98 27.97
C THR A 155 -10.78 31.70 29.06
N ALA A 156 -11.24 31.51 30.30
CA ALA A 156 -10.36 31.12 31.40
C ALA A 156 -9.81 29.70 31.15
N ILE A 157 -8.68 29.37 31.76
CA ILE A 157 -8.18 27.98 31.82
C ILE A 157 -8.57 27.42 33.19
N GLU A 158 -9.33 26.31 33.18
CA GLU A 158 -9.89 25.71 34.39
C GLU A 158 -8.83 25.50 35.48
N GLY A 159 -9.13 25.94 36.71
CA GLY A 159 -8.22 25.78 37.85
C GLY A 159 -7.02 26.73 37.87
N THR A 160 -6.96 27.75 37.01
CA THR A 160 -5.86 28.72 36.95
C THR A 160 -6.33 30.17 36.83
N ASP A 161 -5.40 31.12 36.99
CA ASP A 161 -5.63 32.54 36.71
C ASP A 161 -5.34 32.92 35.23
N TYR A 162 -4.93 31.95 34.40
CA TYR A 162 -4.57 32.14 33.00
C TYR A 162 -5.77 31.98 32.06
N HIS A 163 -5.62 32.49 30.84
CA HIS A 163 -6.66 32.48 29.81
C HIS A 163 -6.09 32.01 28.46
N ALA A 164 -6.98 31.70 27.52
CA ALA A 164 -6.61 31.18 26.21
C ALA A 164 -5.56 32.04 25.47
N LYS A 165 -5.62 33.38 25.56
CA LYS A 165 -4.62 34.26 24.92
C LYS A 165 -3.23 34.20 25.55
N ASP A 166 -3.11 33.73 26.80
CA ASP A 166 -1.83 33.65 27.49
C ASP A 166 -0.97 32.48 26.98
N ILE A 167 -1.61 31.47 26.40
CA ILE A 167 -0.98 30.23 25.95
C ILE A 167 -1.03 30.05 24.42
N ALA A 168 -1.92 30.73 23.72
CA ALA A 168 -2.08 30.58 22.27
C ALA A 168 -0.90 31.18 21.49
N THR A 169 -0.48 30.46 20.44
CA THR A 169 0.48 30.95 19.44
C THR A 169 -0.25 31.59 18.25
N GLY A 170 0.53 32.15 17.32
CA GLY A 170 0.00 32.59 16.01
C GLY A 170 0.06 31.53 14.91
N ALA A 171 0.54 30.32 15.21
CA ALA A 171 0.62 29.23 14.24
C ALA A 171 -0.75 28.58 14.09
N ASP A 172 -1.20 28.36 12.85
CA ASP A 172 -2.41 27.61 12.57
C ASP A 172 -2.16 26.10 12.75
N GLU A 173 -3.13 25.40 13.33
CA GLU A 173 -3.09 23.94 13.47
C GLU A 173 -4.06 23.24 12.53
N GLN A 174 -3.73 21.99 12.20
CA GLN A 174 -4.56 21.17 11.33
C GLN A 174 -5.83 20.72 12.04
N ASN A 175 -6.97 21.06 11.44
CA ASN A 175 -8.26 20.46 11.71
C ASN A 175 -8.98 20.40 10.36
N TYR A 176 -9.01 19.23 9.74
CA TYR A 176 -9.40 19.05 8.33
C TYR A 176 -10.86 19.43 8.07
N ASN A 177 -11.74 19.34 9.06
CA ASN A 177 -13.17 19.50 8.88
C ASN A 177 -13.70 20.84 9.41
N CYS A 178 -13.46 21.16 10.68
CA CYS A 178 -13.94 22.40 11.30
C CYS A 178 -12.95 23.56 11.17
N GLY A 179 -11.66 23.27 11.03
CA GLY A 179 -10.60 24.26 10.95
C GLY A 179 -10.48 25.13 12.22
N GLY A 180 -9.85 26.29 12.09
CA GLY A 180 -9.88 27.34 13.12
C GLY A 180 -9.16 27.01 14.43
N MET A 181 -8.14 26.16 14.40
CA MET A 181 -7.27 25.85 15.53
C MET A 181 -5.95 26.63 15.43
N VAL A 182 -5.35 26.96 16.57
CA VAL A 182 -4.00 27.55 16.67
C VAL A 182 -3.16 26.81 17.71
N GLY A 183 -1.84 26.85 17.55
CA GLY A 183 -0.93 26.09 18.40
C GLY A 183 -0.89 26.61 19.84
N ILE A 184 -0.45 25.78 20.77
CA ILE A 184 -0.27 26.12 22.19
C ILE A 184 1.23 26.26 22.51
N ASP A 185 1.62 27.36 23.15
CA ASP A 185 2.97 27.56 23.68
C ASP A 185 3.11 26.85 25.03
N TYR A 186 3.55 25.59 25.00
CA TYR A 186 3.75 24.78 26.21
C TYR A 186 4.85 25.29 27.16
N SER A 187 5.58 26.36 26.81
CA SER A 187 6.46 27.06 27.76
C SER A 187 5.70 27.99 28.72
N LYS A 188 4.44 28.30 28.42
CA LYS A 188 3.62 29.23 29.20
C LYS A 188 2.92 28.53 30.36
N PRO A 189 2.83 29.18 31.53
CA PRO A 189 2.01 28.68 32.61
C PRO A 189 0.53 28.67 32.17
N GLY A 190 -0.21 27.64 32.55
CA GLY A 190 -1.59 27.41 32.10
C GLY A 190 -1.70 26.46 30.90
N ALA A 191 -0.66 26.31 30.08
CA ALA A 191 -0.73 25.49 28.86
C ALA A 191 -0.99 24.00 29.17
N GLN A 192 -0.22 23.42 30.10
CA GLN A 192 -0.44 22.03 30.53
C GLN A 192 -1.81 21.89 31.23
N GLN A 193 -2.20 22.85 32.07
CA GLN A 193 -3.48 22.79 32.79
C GLN A 193 -4.69 22.83 31.85
N PHE A 194 -4.58 23.51 30.70
CA PHE A 194 -5.60 23.46 29.67
C PHE A 194 -5.81 22.03 29.16
N VAL A 195 -4.74 21.31 28.83
CA VAL A 195 -4.81 19.90 28.39
C VAL A 195 -5.22 18.97 29.55
N ASP A 196 -4.76 19.22 30.78
CA ASP A 196 -5.17 18.48 31.98
C ASP A 196 -6.69 18.59 32.22
N SER A 197 -7.28 19.76 31.96
CA SER A 197 -8.73 20.00 32.09
C SER A 197 -9.56 19.20 31.07
N TRP A 198 -9.03 19.03 29.85
CA TRP A 198 -9.62 18.19 28.82
C TRP A 198 -9.52 16.70 29.18
N ALA A 199 -8.33 16.24 29.56
CA ALA A 199 -8.12 14.86 29.95
C ALA A 199 -8.99 14.47 31.16
N SER A 200 -9.12 15.37 32.14
CA SER A 200 -9.99 15.17 33.31
C SER A 200 -11.47 15.08 32.91
N GLN A 201 -11.93 15.93 31.98
CA GLN A 201 -13.29 15.87 31.45
C GLN A 201 -13.56 14.53 30.75
N PHE A 202 -12.66 14.11 29.86
CA PHE A 202 -12.78 12.84 29.13
C PHE A 202 -12.73 11.62 30.07
N ALA A 203 -11.87 11.64 31.09
CA ALA A 203 -11.85 10.60 32.10
C ALA A 203 -13.17 10.57 32.91
N GLY A 204 -13.73 11.74 33.22
CA GLY A 204 -15.03 11.89 33.87
C GLY A 204 -16.20 11.38 33.04
N TRP A 205 -16.16 11.54 31.71
CA TRP A 205 -17.14 10.98 30.77
C TRP A 205 -16.94 9.48 30.50
N GLY A 206 -15.89 8.87 31.05
CA GLY A 206 -15.62 7.44 30.84
C GLY A 206 -14.95 7.09 29.51
N ILE A 207 -14.28 8.03 28.84
CA ILE A 207 -13.55 7.73 27.60
C ILE A 207 -12.44 6.70 27.86
N ASP A 208 -12.27 5.72 26.95
CA ASP A 208 -11.27 4.64 27.01
C ASP A 208 -10.23 4.70 25.88
N TYR A 209 -10.50 5.50 24.85
CA TYR A 209 -9.67 5.67 23.66
C TYR A 209 -9.77 7.12 23.17
N LEU A 210 -8.64 7.74 22.86
CA LEU A 210 -8.57 9.09 22.31
C LEU A 210 -7.73 9.07 21.04
N LYS A 211 -8.35 9.45 19.92
CA LYS A 211 -7.65 9.77 18.66
C LYS A 211 -7.35 11.27 18.63
N ILE A 212 -6.08 11.62 18.40
CA ILE A 212 -5.66 13.00 18.10
C ILE A 212 -5.31 13.03 16.61
N ASP A 213 -6.05 13.80 15.83
CA ASP A 213 -5.88 13.89 14.38
C ASP A 213 -5.25 15.21 13.92
N GLY A 214 -4.67 15.23 12.73
CA GLY A 214 -3.90 16.38 12.22
C GLY A 214 -2.51 16.54 12.84
N VAL A 215 -2.00 15.52 13.53
CA VAL A 215 -0.67 15.50 14.16
C VAL A 215 0.43 15.48 13.10
N GLY A 216 1.36 16.43 13.19
CA GLY A 216 2.60 16.48 12.45
C GLY A 216 3.84 16.61 13.34
N THR A 217 5.01 16.81 12.71
CA THR A 217 6.27 17.05 13.43
C THR A 217 6.25 18.23 14.41
N PRO A 218 5.58 19.37 14.10
CA PRO A 218 5.48 20.48 15.05
C PRO A 218 4.72 20.14 16.35
N ASP A 219 3.79 19.18 16.28
CA ASP A 219 2.84 18.83 17.35
C ASP A 219 3.41 17.91 18.44
N VAL A 220 4.72 17.67 18.46
CA VAL A 220 5.36 16.83 19.51
C VAL A 220 5.03 17.37 20.92
N GLY A 221 4.97 18.69 21.08
CA GLY A 221 4.59 19.34 22.35
C GLY A 221 3.16 19.01 22.77
N ASP A 222 2.20 19.09 21.84
CA ASP A 222 0.81 18.72 22.09
C ASP A 222 0.67 17.26 22.50
N VAL A 223 1.31 16.36 21.77
CA VAL A 223 1.27 14.92 22.06
C VAL A 223 1.91 14.62 23.42
N GLU A 224 3.01 15.29 23.79
CA GLU A 224 3.63 15.15 25.11
C GLU A 224 2.69 15.62 26.24
N ALA A 225 2.04 16.78 26.04
CA ALA A 225 1.09 17.32 27.00
C ALA A 225 -0.13 16.41 27.19
N TRP A 226 -0.70 15.87 26.10
CA TRP A 226 -1.80 14.90 26.16
C TRP A 226 -1.37 13.59 26.82
N SER A 227 -0.20 13.05 26.47
CA SER A 227 0.34 11.83 27.08
C SER A 227 0.50 11.98 28.60
N GLN A 228 0.97 13.14 29.04
CA GLN A 228 1.09 13.48 30.46
C GLN A 228 -0.30 13.65 31.12
N ALA A 229 -1.18 14.45 30.53
CA ALA A 229 -2.50 14.74 31.05
C ALA A 229 -3.33 13.46 31.25
N LEU A 230 -3.34 12.57 30.25
CA LEU A 230 -4.06 11.29 30.33
C LEU A 230 -3.53 10.41 31.47
N LYS A 231 -2.22 10.34 31.68
CA LYS A 231 -1.63 9.60 32.82
C LYS A 231 -2.09 10.15 34.17
N GLN A 232 -2.21 11.47 34.30
CA GLN A 232 -2.60 12.11 35.56
C GLN A 232 -4.05 11.81 35.96
N THR A 233 -4.93 11.52 35.00
CA THR A 233 -6.33 11.18 35.30
C THR A 233 -6.49 9.91 36.13
N GLY A 234 -5.52 8.98 36.05
CA GLY A 234 -5.60 7.65 36.65
C GLY A 234 -6.55 6.69 35.92
N ARG A 235 -7.27 7.12 34.87
CA ARG A 235 -8.06 6.25 34.00
C ARG A 235 -7.18 5.76 32.84
N PRO A 236 -7.15 4.45 32.54
CA PRO A 236 -6.46 3.95 31.36
C PRO A 236 -7.19 4.39 30.07
N ILE A 237 -6.58 5.30 29.31
CA ILE A 237 -7.08 5.80 28.01
C ILE A 237 -6.03 5.49 26.94
N HIS A 238 -6.42 4.79 25.88
CA HIS A 238 -5.54 4.49 24.75
C HIS A 238 -5.36 5.74 23.90
N LEU A 239 -4.12 6.20 23.71
CA LEU A 239 -3.82 7.37 22.90
C LEU A 239 -3.37 6.96 21.50
N ALA A 240 -4.13 7.33 20.48
CA ALA A 240 -3.81 7.10 19.08
C ALA A 240 -3.59 8.42 18.32
N LEU A 241 -2.61 8.44 17.44
CA LEU A 241 -2.23 9.63 16.65
C LEU A 241 -2.56 9.43 15.17
N SER A 242 -3.01 10.50 14.53
CA SER A 242 -3.42 10.58 13.13
C SER A 242 -3.03 11.96 12.60
N ASN A 243 -2.74 12.20 11.32
CA ASN A 243 -2.99 11.35 10.17
C ASN A 243 -1.70 10.69 9.64
N ASN A 244 -1.01 11.30 8.67
CA ASN A 244 0.18 10.72 8.04
C ASN A 244 1.47 11.13 8.77
N LEU A 245 1.83 10.45 9.86
CA LEU A 245 2.97 10.85 10.70
C LEU A 245 4.33 10.57 10.02
N ASP A 246 5.31 11.47 10.21
CA ASP A 246 6.67 11.28 9.68
C ASP A 246 7.40 10.17 10.44
N ILE A 247 7.86 9.15 9.70
CA ILE A 247 8.63 8.00 10.22
C ILE A 247 9.91 8.41 10.94
N LYS A 248 10.49 9.57 10.63
CA LYS A 248 11.66 10.11 11.35
C LYS A 248 11.38 10.34 12.84
N ASN A 249 10.11 10.52 13.19
CA ASN A 249 9.65 10.75 14.55
C ASN A 249 9.06 9.49 15.21
N ALA A 250 9.13 8.32 14.56
CA ALA A 250 8.52 7.08 15.08
C ALA A 250 8.94 6.72 16.51
N ALA A 251 10.22 6.94 16.88
CA ALA A 251 10.69 6.72 18.24
C ALA A 251 10.06 7.68 19.28
N THR A 252 9.70 8.89 18.85
CA THR A 252 8.95 9.85 19.68
C THR A 252 7.49 9.45 19.79
N TRP A 253 6.84 9.08 18.70
CA TRP A 253 5.43 8.62 18.71
C TRP A 253 5.25 7.39 19.59
N LYS A 254 6.15 6.42 19.47
CA LYS A 254 6.18 5.24 20.33
C LYS A 254 6.27 5.61 21.81
N ARG A 255 7.12 6.56 22.18
CA ARG A 255 7.29 6.98 23.58
C ARG A 255 6.03 7.65 24.15
N LEU A 256 5.30 8.39 23.32
CA LEU A 256 4.23 9.28 23.79
C LEU A 256 2.82 8.68 23.63
N SER A 257 2.61 7.69 22.78
CA SER A 257 1.29 7.17 22.40
C SER A 257 1.24 5.64 22.39
N ASN A 258 0.04 5.09 22.18
CA ASN A 258 -0.23 3.66 22.05
C ASN A 258 -0.47 3.20 20.60
N GLY A 259 -0.58 4.14 19.65
CA GLY A 259 -0.64 3.86 18.23
C GLY A 259 -0.50 5.14 17.41
N TRP A 260 0.00 5.02 16.18
CA TRP A 260 0.17 6.14 15.26
C TRP A 260 -0.06 5.72 13.82
N ARG A 261 -0.82 6.52 13.09
CA ARG A 261 -1.11 6.27 11.69
C ARG A 261 0.11 6.57 10.81
N THR A 262 0.41 5.64 9.90
CA THR A 262 1.64 5.65 9.09
C THR A 262 1.49 6.26 7.71
N GLY A 263 0.25 6.48 7.28
CA GLY A 263 -0.15 6.92 5.95
C GLY A 263 -1.35 7.85 6.03
N GLY A 264 -1.82 8.32 4.88
CA GLY A 264 -3.12 9.00 4.80
C GLY A 264 -4.29 8.03 5.04
N ASP A 265 -5.49 8.52 4.78
CA ASP A 265 -6.71 7.75 4.89
C ASP A 265 -6.72 6.53 3.96
N ILE A 266 -7.30 5.40 4.41
CA ILE A 266 -7.50 4.22 3.57
C ILE A 266 -8.69 4.38 2.63
N GLU A 267 -9.61 5.29 2.95
CA GLU A 267 -10.80 5.53 2.15
C GLU A 267 -10.47 6.10 0.77
N CYS A 268 -11.22 5.68 -0.25
CA CYS A 268 -11.01 6.16 -1.61
C CYS A 268 -11.65 7.54 -1.88
N TYR A 269 -12.60 7.95 -1.03
CA TYR A 269 -13.45 9.14 -1.25
C TYR A 269 -14.15 9.19 -2.61
N CYS A 270 -14.39 8.03 -3.22
CA CYS A 270 -14.72 7.90 -4.63
C CYS A 270 -16.23 7.80 -4.94
N GLY A 271 -17.09 7.79 -3.92
CA GLY A 271 -18.54 7.91 -4.10
C GLY A 271 -19.02 9.37 -4.26
N PRO A 272 -20.29 9.61 -4.67
CA PRO A 272 -20.86 10.96 -4.79
C PRO A 272 -20.71 11.75 -3.48
N ASP A 273 -20.20 12.98 -3.54
CA ASP A 273 -19.87 13.83 -2.38
C ASP A 273 -18.86 13.20 -1.39
N GLY A 274 -18.03 12.26 -1.86
CA GLY A 274 -17.15 11.45 -1.02
C GLY A 274 -17.95 10.47 -0.16
N SER A 275 -18.87 9.73 -0.77
CA SER A 275 -19.86 8.89 -0.06
C SER A 275 -19.26 7.78 0.82
N SER A 276 -20.11 7.18 1.67
CA SER A 276 -19.77 6.02 2.52
C SER A 276 -19.49 4.73 1.75
N TYR A 277 -19.85 4.61 0.46
CA TYR A 277 -19.56 3.43 -0.36
C TYR A 277 -19.11 3.82 -1.80
N PRO A 278 -18.20 3.07 -2.44
CA PRO A 278 -17.34 2.08 -1.80
C PRO A 278 -16.45 2.72 -0.74
N LEU A 279 -16.10 1.96 0.30
CA LEU A 279 -15.30 2.48 1.43
C LEU A 279 -13.86 2.73 0.99
N THR A 280 -13.27 1.78 0.29
CA THR A 280 -11.87 1.83 -0.17
C THR A 280 -11.72 1.27 -1.59
N THR A 281 -10.48 1.19 -2.08
CA THR A 281 -10.10 0.58 -3.35
C THR A 281 -8.88 -0.31 -3.16
N TRP A 282 -8.67 -1.22 -4.12
CA TRP A 282 -7.45 -2.01 -4.17
C TRP A 282 -6.17 -1.15 -4.19
N SER A 283 -6.17 0.02 -4.85
CA SER A 283 -5.02 0.93 -4.88
C SER A 283 -4.68 1.53 -3.50
N SER A 284 -5.70 1.92 -2.73
CA SER A 284 -5.52 2.38 -1.36
C SER A 284 -4.88 1.29 -0.50
N LEU A 285 -5.34 0.04 -0.63
CA LEU A 285 -4.77 -1.10 0.08
C LEU A 285 -3.32 -1.37 -0.36
N THR A 286 -3.04 -1.49 -1.67
CA THR A 286 -1.70 -1.84 -2.14
C THR A 286 -0.64 -0.83 -1.73
N SER A 287 -1.01 0.45 -1.59
CA SER A 287 -0.13 1.50 -1.06
C SER A 287 0.40 1.20 0.36
N ARG A 288 -0.24 0.31 1.13
CA ARG A 288 0.16 -0.05 2.49
C ARG A 288 1.26 -1.10 2.55
N PHE A 289 1.50 -1.90 1.51
CA PHE A 289 2.55 -2.93 1.56
C PHE A 289 3.93 -2.32 1.86
N ASP A 290 4.31 -1.23 1.18
CA ASP A 290 5.59 -0.56 1.40
C ASP A 290 5.66 0.15 2.75
N GLN A 291 4.53 0.70 3.21
CA GLN A 291 4.44 1.27 4.56
C GLN A 291 4.65 0.18 5.62
N VAL A 292 4.00 -0.98 5.49
CA VAL A 292 4.19 -2.11 6.42
C VAL A 292 5.66 -2.51 6.49
N ALA A 293 6.33 -2.63 5.34
CA ALA A 293 7.75 -2.96 5.30
C ALA A 293 8.65 -1.90 5.96
N ALA A 294 8.38 -0.61 5.71
CA ALA A 294 9.16 0.49 6.25
C ALA A 294 8.97 0.68 7.76
N TRP A 295 7.74 0.50 8.25
CA TRP A 295 7.35 0.80 9.63
C TRP A 295 7.50 -0.38 10.59
N ALA A 296 7.65 -1.62 10.10
CA ALA A 296 7.81 -2.83 10.92
C ALA A 296 8.82 -2.72 12.10
N PRO A 297 9.95 -1.98 12.01
CA PRO A 297 10.87 -1.84 13.15
C PRO A 297 10.32 -1.03 14.35
N TYR A 298 9.22 -0.30 14.19
CA TYR A 298 8.75 0.69 15.16
C TYR A 298 7.54 0.23 15.98
N GLY A 299 6.71 -0.67 15.45
CA GLY A 299 5.54 -1.23 16.14
C GLY A 299 5.90 -2.25 17.22
N GLY A 300 4.92 -2.64 18.04
CA GLY A 300 5.03 -3.70 19.04
C GLY A 300 4.35 -3.36 20.38
N PRO A 301 4.52 -4.21 21.41
CA PRO A 301 3.84 -4.02 22.69
C PRO A 301 4.07 -2.63 23.28
N GLY A 302 2.96 -1.96 23.59
CA GLY A 302 2.89 -0.60 24.10
C GLY A 302 2.60 0.47 23.05
N GLY A 303 2.84 0.21 21.75
CA GLY A 303 2.66 1.17 20.66
C GLY A 303 2.73 0.53 19.27
N TYR A 304 1.64 0.61 18.51
CA TYR A 304 1.51 -0.08 17.20
C TYR A 304 1.45 0.88 16.01
N ASN A 305 1.97 0.40 14.88
CA ASN A 305 1.77 1.05 13.58
C ASN A 305 0.30 0.90 13.16
N ASP A 306 -0.38 2.00 12.90
CA ASP A 306 -1.76 2.03 12.43
C ASP A 306 -1.79 2.26 10.91
N TYR A 307 -2.23 1.25 10.14
CA TYR A 307 -2.37 1.36 8.68
C TYR A 307 -3.75 1.86 8.26
N ASP A 308 -4.51 2.39 9.23
CA ASP A 308 -5.89 2.86 9.17
C ASP A 308 -6.91 1.71 9.17
N SER A 309 -8.19 2.05 9.04
CA SER A 309 -9.32 1.15 9.23
C SER A 309 -9.31 -0.11 8.34
N LEU A 310 -9.93 -1.15 8.87
CA LEU A 310 -10.18 -2.42 8.20
C LEU A 310 -11.56 -2.36 7.53
N GLU A 311 -11.58 -2.33 6.19
CA GLU A 311 -12.80 -2.19 5.39
C GLU A 311 -13.34 -3.55 4.95
N ILE A 312 -13.87 -4.27 5.95
CA ILE A 312 -14.45 -5.59 5.78
C ILE A 312 -15.76 -5.63 6.55
N GLY A 313 -16.86 -5.95 5.88
CA GLY A 313 -18.12 -6.20 6.55
C GLY A 313 -19.36 -5.97 5.71
N ASN A 314 -19.29 -5.23 4.62
CA ASN A 314 -20.44 -4.87 3.81
C ASN A 314 -20.41 -5.46 2.39
N GLY A 315 -19.71 -6.59 2.17
CA GLY A 315 -19.73 -7.25 0.87
C GLY A 315 -19.03 -6.40 -0.20
N LYS A 316 -19.60 -6.40 -1.40
CA LYS A 316 -19.12 -5.56 -2.52
C LYS A 316 -19.11 -4.05 -2.20
N ASP A 317 -19.86 -3.60 -1.21
CA ASP A 317 -19.95 -2.18 -0.85
C ASP A 317 -18.67 -1.73 -0.13
N ASP A 318 -17.84 -2.65 0.37
CA ASP A 318 -16.49 -2.32 0.88
C ASP A 318 -15.59 -1.71 -0.21
N GLY A 319 -15.86 -2.01 -1.49
CA GLY A 319 -15.00 -1.65 -2.63
C GLY A 319 -13.89 -2.66 -2.91
N LEU A 320 -13.90 -3.80 -2.20
CA LEU A 320 -12.92 -4.87 -2.30
C LEU A 320 -13.57 -6.21 -2.65
N THR A 321 -12.85 -7.05 -3.40
CA THR A 321 -13.23 -8.44 -3.66
C THR A 321 -13.03 -9.31 -2.39
N PRO A 322 -13.62 -10.52 -2.33
CA PRO A 322 -13.38 -11.43 -1.21
C PRO A 322 -11.90 -11.76 -0.96
N ASP A 323 -11.10 -11.88 -2.03
CA ASP A 323 -9.66 -12.16 -1.93
C ASP A 323 -8.89 -10.93 -1.44
N GLU A 324 -9.23 -9.73 -1.91
CA GLU A 324 -8.64 -8.46 -1.45
C GLU A 324 -8.90 -8.20 0.03
N ARG A 325 -10.09 -8.54 0.54
CA ARG A 325 -10.43 -8.43 1.98
C ARG A 325 -9.62 -9.39 2.83
N ARG A 326 -9.42 -10.63 2.37
CA ARG A 326 -8.50 -11.56 3.04
C ARG A 326 -7.07 -11.04 3.01
N THR A 327 -6.66 -10.39 1.92
CA THR A 327 -5.36 -9.72 1.81
C THR A 327 -5.23 -8.58 2.81
N GLN A 328 -6.21 -7.69 2.94
CA GLN A 328 -6.20 -6.61 3.93
C GLN A 328 -6.05 -7.17 5.35
N MET A 329 -6.94 -8.08 5.75
CA MET A 329 -6.92 -8.64 7.10
C MET A 329 -5.61 -9.39 7.39
N SER A 330 -5.09 -10.16 6.42
CA SER A 330 -3.82 -10.87 6.56
C SER A 330 -2.64 -9.92 6.71
N LEU A 331 -2.58 -8.84 5.92
CA LEU A 331 -1.50 -7.86 5.98
C LEU A 331 -1.52 -7.09 7.30
N TRP A 332 -2.68 -6.60 7.74
CA TRP A 332 -2.82 -5.89 9.02
C TRP A 332 -2.47 -6.80 10.20
N SER A 333 -2.93 -8.06 10.18
CA SER A 333 -2.64 -9.03 11.24
C SER A 333 -1.15 -9.38 11.31
N LEU A 334 -0.49 -9.56 10.17
CA LEU A 334 0.96 -9.76 10.12
C LEU A 334 1.71 -8.54 10.64
N ALA A 335 1.20 -7.34 10.38
CA ALA A 335 1.78 -6.09 10.84
C ALA A 335 1.38 -5.70 12.27
N ALA A 336 0.60 -6.54 12.99
CA ALA A 336 0.10 -6.25 14.33
C ALA A 336 -0.57 -4.86 14.43
N SER A 337 -1.30 -4.47 13.39
CA SER A 337 -1.96 -3.17 13.32
C SER A 337 -3.28 -3.21 14.09
N PRO A 338 -3.71 -2.10 14.74
CA PRO A 338 -5.07 -2.03 15.29
C PRO A 338 -6.12 -2.42 14.23
N LEU A 339 -6.96 -3.40 14.52
CA LEU A 339 -8.06 -3.79 13.64
C LEU A 339 -9.31 -2.97 14.02
N MET A 340 -9.34 -1.73 13.56
CA MET A 340 -10.49 -0.84 13.69
C MET A 340 -11.38 -0.96 12.45
N LEU A 341 -12.56 -1.54 12.60
CA LEU A 341 -13.52 -1.67 11.50
C LEU A 341 -14.07 -0.29 11.10
N GLY A 342 -14.08 0.01 9.80
CA GLY A 342 -14.72 1.22 9.22
C GLY A 342 -16.15 1.00 8.71
N THR A 343 -16.55 -0.27 8.62
CA THR A 343 -17.80 -0.77 7.99
C THR A 343 -19.09 -0.42 8.76
N ASP A 344 -20.25 -0.57 8.12
CA ASP A 344 -21.56 -0.52 8.79
C ASP A 344 -21.86 -1.85 9.50
N LEU A 345 -21.70 -1.88 10.82
CA LEU A 345 -21.93 -3.08 11.62
C LEU A 345 -23.40 -3.50 11.68
N THR A 346 -24.34 -2.60 11.34
CA THR A 346 -25.76 -2.92 11.31
C THR A 346 -26.18 -3.70 10.05
N HIS A 347 -25.30 -3.76 9.04
CA HIS A 347 -25.51 -4.46 7.77
C HIS A 347 -24.34 -5.40 7.43
N LEU A 348 -23.90 -6.18 8.42
CA LEU A 348 -22.81 -7.15 8.22
C LEU A 348 -23.21 -8.28 7.25
N ASP A 349 -22.40 -8.47 6.22
CA ASP A 349 -22.46 -9.64 5.35
C ASP A 349 -22.01 -10.91 6.12
N PRO A 350 -22.73 -12.05 5.99
CA PRO A 350 -22.37 -13.27 6.71
C PRO A 350 -21.01 -13.86 6.38
N ALA A 351 -20.53 -13.73 5.13
CA ALA A 351 -19.23 -14.25 4.73
C ALA A 351 -18.10 -13.41 5.35
N ASP A 352 -18.26 -12.09 5.33
CA ASP A 352 -17.28 -11.16 5.92
C ASP A 352 -17.25 -11.25 7.44
N LEU A 353 -18.42 -11.39 8.08
CA LEU A 353 -18.48 -11.67 9.51
C LEU A 353 -17.77 -12.98 9.86
N GLY A 354 -17.79 -13.97 8.96
CA GLY A 354 -17.00 -15.19 9.08
C GLY A 354 -15.49 -14.91 9.06
N MET A 355 -15.03 -14.01 8.17
CA MET A 355 -13.62 -13.59 8.10
C MET A 355 -13.18 -12.88 9.38
N LEU A 356 -13.95 -11.88 9.83
CA LEU A 356 -13.65 -11.10 11.02
C LEU A 356 -13.61 -11.92 12.31
N LYS A 357 -14.26 -13.09 12.33
CA LYS A 357 -14.27 -14.01 13.48
C LYS A 357 -13.22 -15.12 13.41
N ASN A 358 -12.40 -15.15 12.37
CA ASN A 358 -11.38 -16.18 12.23
C ASN A 358 -10.34 -16.06 13.35
N ALA A 359 -10.43 -16.95 14.35
CA ALA A 359 -9.59 -16.92 15.53
C ALA A 359 -8.10 -17.17 15.21
N ASP A 360 -7.80 -17.93 14.16
CA ASP A 360 -6.42 -18.24 13.78
C ASP A 360 -5.72 -17.01 13.18
N VAL A 361 -6.44 -16.21 12.39
CA VAL A 361 -5.94 -14.95 11.82
C VAL A 361 -5.86 -13.86 12.90
N LEU A 362 -6.88 -13.73 13.75
CA LEU A 362 -6.84 -12.80 14.88
C LEU A 362 -5.70 -13.11 15.85
N ALA A 363 -5.35 -14.39 16.04
CA ALA A 363 -4.21 -14.76 16.88
C ALA A 363 -2.87 -14.28 16.29
N VAL A 364 -2.75 -14.17 14.96
CA VAL A 364 -1.58 -13.59 14.31
C VAL A 364 -1.46 -12.12 14.69
N ASP A 365 -2.54 -11.33 14.60
CA ASP A 365 -2.53 -9.93 15.05
C ASP A 365 -2.17 -9.79 16.54
N GLN A 366 -2.85 -10.60 17.37
CA GLN A 366 -2.83 -10.46 18.82
C GLN A 366 -1.54 -10.97 19.49
N ASP A 367 -0.58 -11.51 18.73
CA ASP A 367 0.78 -11.76 19.23
C ASP A 367 1.57 -10.45 19.44
N GLY A 368 1.12 -9.34 18.81
CA GLY A 368 1.72 -8.02 18.92
C GLY A 368 3.10 -7.86 18.25
N ILE A 369 3.45 -8.72 17.29
CA ILE A 369 4.73 -8.72 16.59
C ILE A 369 4.52 -8.26 15.13
N ASP A 370 5.20 -7.20 14.72
CA ASP A 370 5.25 -6.77 13.32
C ASP A 370 6.08 -7.75 12.46
N ALA A 371 5.49 -8.19 11.35
CA ALA A 371 6.17 -8.97 10.33
C ALA A 371 7.12 -8.13 9.48
N LYS A 372 8.20 -8.76 9.03
CA LYS A 372 9.15 -8.18 8.09
C LYS A 372 8.87 -8.68 6.69
N ARG A 373 9.12 -7.82 5.70
CA ARG A 373 9.17 -8.24 4.30
C ARG A 373 10.37 -9.14 4.08
N ILE A 374 10.13 -10.34 3.54
CA ILE A 374 11.14 -11.34 3.21
C ILE A 374 11.59 -11.19 1.75
N SER A 375 10.64 -10.96 0.85
CA SER A 375 10.89 -10.75 -0.57
C SER A 375 9.73 -9.97 -1.21
N ALA A 376 10.02 -9.31 -2.33
CA ALA A 376 9.03 -8.65 -3.16
C ALA A 376 9.48 -8.65 -4.63
N ASP A 377 8.52 -8.73 -5.53
CA ASP A 377 8.65 -8.39 -6.94
C ASP A 377 7.48 -7.47 -7.34
N ALA A 378 7.29 -7.22 -8.64
CA ALA A 378 6.24 -6.32 -9.12
C ALA A 378 4.81 -6.79 -8.73
N ASP A 379 4.60 -8.11 -8.66
CA ASP A 379 3.27 -8.72 -8.54
C ASP A 379 3.12 -9.60 -7.30
N SER A 380 4.11 -9.59 -6.40
CA SER A 380 4.02 -10.35 -5.15
C SER A 380 4.87 -9.82 -4.02
N GLN A 381 4.41 -10.16 -2.83
CA GLN A 381 5.02 -9.76 -1.58
C GLN A 381 5.03 -10.96 -0.62
N VAL A 382 6.10 -11.12 0.15
CA VAL A 382 6.17 -12.12 1.22
C VAL A 382 6.51 -11.41 2.52
N PHE A 383 5.64 -11.55 3.52
CA PHE A 383 5.85 -11.04 4.87
C PHE A 383 5.86 -12.17 5.87
N ALA A 384 6.75 -12.12 6.84
CA ALA A 384 6.80 -13.12 7.89
C ALA A 384 7.28 -12.59 9.23
N LYS A 385 6.87 -13.28 10.29
CA LYS A 385 7.34 -13.10 11.66
C LYS A 385 7.56 -14.45 12.35
N THR A 386 8.31 -14.42 13.45
CA THR A 386 8.49 -15.56 14.34
C THR A 386 7.68 -15.33 15.60
N GLU A 387 6.76 -16.24 15.89
CA GLU A 387 5.96 -16.21 17.13
C GLU A 387 6.84 -16.58 18.34
N PRO A 388 6.42 -16.22 19.58
CA PRO A 388 7.22 -16.50 20.79
C PRO A 388 7.53 -17.97 21.04
N ASN A 389 6.74 -18.90 20.48
CA ASN A 389 6.96 -20.34 20.56
C ASN A 389 8.01 -20.85 19.56
N GLY A 390 8.52 -20.00 18.66
CA GLY A 390 9.48 -20.34 17.62
C GLY A 390 8.87 -20.77 16.28
N ASP A 391 7.54 -20.86 16.17
CA ASP A 391 6.86 -21.06 14.88
C ASP A 391 7.00 -19.78 14.03
N ALA A 392 6.96 -19.91 12.71
CA ALA A 392 6.94 -18.76 11.81
C ALA A 392 5.54 -18.56 11.22
N VAL A 393 5.04 -17.34 11.16
CA VAL A 393 3.82 -17.01 10.40
C VAL A 393 4.22 -16.27 9.14
N VAL A 394 3.71 -16.69 7.99
CA VAL A 394 4.06 -16.14 6.68
C VAL A 394 2.81 -15.89 5.83
N GLY A 395 2.72 -14.69 5.26
CA GLY A 395 1.77 -14.33 4.22
C GLY A 395 2.45 -14.31 2.86
N LEU A 396 1.91 -15.08 1.91
CA LEU A 396 2.30 -15.12 0.51
C LEU A 396 1.23 -14.35 -0.29
N PHE A 397 1.55 -13.12 -0.69
CA PHE A 397 0.61 -12.20 -1.32
C PHE A 397 0.85 -12.12 -2.82
N ASN A 398 -0.23 -12.20 -3.61
CA ASN A 398 -0.23 -11.89 -5.02
C ASN A 398 -0.83 -10.50 -5.19
N THR A 399 -0.04 -9.52 -5.61
CA THR A 399 -0.52 -8.16 -5.89
C THR A 399 -0.88 -7.94 -7.37
N GLY A 400 -0.59 -8.91 -8.23
CA GLY A 400 -0.92 -8.89 -9.65
C GLY A 400 -2.35 -9.34 -9.96
N SER A 401 -2.73 -9.19 -11.23
CA SER A 401 -4.08 -9.39 -11.74
C SER A 401 -4.41 -10.82 -12.21
N ALA A 402 -3.46 -11.75 -12.13
CA ALA A 402 -3.61 -13.14 -12.54
C ALA A 402 -3.20 -14.12 -11.41
N PRO A 403 -3.80 -15.33 -11.30
CA PRO A 403 -3.44 -16.31 -10.27
C PRO A 403 -2.01 -16.84 -10.44
N ARG A 404 -1.12 -16.65 -9.47
CA ARG A 404 0.29 -17.05 -9.61
C ARG A 404 0.80 -17.83 -8.41
N GLU A 405 1.89 -18.57 -8.61
CA GLU A 405 2.64 -19.14 -7.50
C GLU A 405 3.37 -18.01 -6.75
N VAL A 406 3.22 -17.96 -5.43
CA VAL A 406 4.07 -17.17 -4.53
C VAL A 406 4.77 -18.13 -3.59
N ALA A 407 6.07 -17.93 -3.36
CA ALA A 407 6.88 -18.91 -2.64
C ALA A 407 8.00 -18.28 -1.80
N THR A 408 8.41 -19.01 -0.77
CA THR A 408 9.58 -18.78 0.07
C THR A 408 10.13 -20.12 0.58
N THR A 409 11.04 -20.10 1.56
CA THR A 409 11.61 -21.30 2.18
C THR A 409 11.61 -21.18 3.69
N ALA A 410 11.53 -22.30 4.39
CA ALA A 410 11.65 -22.33 5.85
C ALA A 410 12.95 -21.67 6.35
N ALA A 411 14.05 -21.82 5.60
CA ALA A 411 15.32 -21.15 5.90
C ALA A 411 15.21 -19.61 5.78
N ALA A 412 14.54 -19.08 4.75
CA ALA A 412 14.29 -17.65 4.61
C ALA A 412 13.35 -17.09 5.70
N LEU A 413 12.48 -17.93 6.26
CA LEU A 413 11.66 -17.62 7.44
C LEU A 413 12.43 -17.69 8.76
N GLY A 414 13.73 -18.04 8.74
CA GLY A 414 14.57 -18.16 9.93
C GLY A 414 14.32 -19.43 10.75
N LEU A 415 13.55 -20.40 10.24
CA LEU A 415 13.33 -21.66 10.93
C LEU A 415 14.58 -22.55 10.90
N PRO A 416 14.83 -23.35 11.96
CA PRO A 416 15.94 -24.29 11.97
C PRO A 416 15.74 -25.37 10.90
N SER A 417 16.85 -25.92 10.41
CA SER A 417 16.80 -27.11 9.54
C SER A 417 16.11 -28.25 10.28
N ALA A 418 14.99 -28.70 9.72
CA ALA A 418 14.18 -29.78 10.25
C ALA A 418 14.08 -30.94 9.25
N ARG A 419 13.52 -32.07 9.69
CA ARG A 419 13.22 -33.18 8.77
C ARG A 419 12.01 -32.89 7.89
N ASP A 420 11.08 -32.10 8.41
CA ASP A 420 9.83 -31.73 7.77
C ASP A 420 9.29 -30.45 8.41
N TYR A 421 8.31 -29.81 7.79
CA TYR A 421 7.61 -28.65 8.34
C TYR A 421 6.11 -28.84 8.23
N ALA A 422 5.37 -28.56 9.31
CA ALA A 422 3.91 -28.49 9.30
C ALA A 422 3.47 -27.08 8.88
N LEU A 423 2.51 -26.99 7.97
CA LEU A 423 1.94 -25.76 7.42
C LEU A 423 0.45 -25.75 7.74
N ASP A 424 0.06 -24.96 8.74
CA ASP A 424 -1.34 -24.70 9.07
C ASP A 424 -1.84 -23.52 8.23
N ASP A 425 -2.73 -23.78 7.27
CA ASP A 425 -3.45 -22.74 6.53
C ASP A 425 -4.49 -22.09 7.43
N LEU A 426 -4.28 -20.82 7.77
CA LEU A 426 -5.07 -20.10 8.77
C LEU A 426 -6.44 -19.65 8.25
N TRP A 427 -6.63 -19.63 6.92
CA TRP A 427 -7.91 -19.30 6.30
C TRP A 427 -8.76 -20.55 6.02
N ASN A 428 -8.13 -21.65 5.63
CA ASN A 428 -8.82 -22.88 5.28
C ASN A 428 -8.84 -23.92 6.42
N HIS A 429 -8.18 -23.64 7.54
CA HIS A 429 -8.05 -24.53 8.72
C HIS A 429 -7.57 -25.93 8.33
N ARG A 430 -6.53 -25.99 7.50
CA ARG A 430 -5.99 -27.24 6.95
C ARG A 430 -4.49 -27.32 7.16
N GLU A 431 -4.03 -28.43 7.74
CA GLU A 431 -2.61 -28.75 7.87
C GLU A 431 -2.09 -29.48 6.62
N THR A 432 -0.94 -29.04 6.13
CA THR A 432 -0.14 -29.69 5.08
C THR A 432 1.32 -29.83 5.54
N GLU A 433 2.13 -30.58 4.80
CA GLU A 433 3.56 -30.77 5.11
C GLU A 433 4.48 -30.30 3.98
N SER A 434 5.66 -29.82 4.34
CA SER A 434 6.69 -29.34 3.41
C SER A 434 8.07 -29.85 3.81
N ALA A 435 8.88 -30.25 2.83
CA ALA A 435 10.30 -30.54 2.98
C ALA A 435 11.18 -29.27 3.11
N GLY A 436 10.57 -28.08 3.14
CA GLY A 436 11.25 -26.80 3.40
C GLY A 436 10.94 -25.69 2.40
N ARG A 437 10.29 -25.99 1.26
CA ARG A 437 9.76 -24.97 0.34
C ARG A 437 8.32 -24.63 0.71
N ILE A 438 8.03 -23.37 0.96
CA ILE A 438 6.69 -22.90 1.36
C ILE A 438 6.13 -22.15 0.16
N ALA A 439 5.11 -22.70 -0.49
CA ALA A 439 4.56 -22.12 -1.71
C ALA A 439 3.06 -22.37 -1.81
N ALA A 440 2.37 -21.46 -2.51
CA ALA A 440 0.96 -21.58 -2.81
C ALA A 440 0.62 -20.94 -4.16
N ASP A 441 -0.37 -21.50 -4.83
CA ASP A 441 -1.10 -20.86 -5.92
C ASP A 441 -2.07 -19.83 -5.33
N VAL A 442 -1.78 -18.55 -5.53
CA VAL A 442 -2.51 -17.44 -4.91
C VAL A 442 -3.36 -16.72 -5.97
N PRO A 443 -4.68 -16.56 -5.77
CA PRO A 443 -5.53 -15.85 -6.74
C PRO A 443 -5.10 -14.38 -6.91
N PRO A 444 -5.56 -13.68 -7.97
CA PRO A 444 -5.32 -12.25 -8.15
C PRO A 444 -5.67 -11.50 -6.87
N HIS A 445 -4.78 -10.61 -6.43
CA HIS A 445 -4.95 -9.79 -5.24
C HIS A 445 -5.14 -10.57 -3.92
N GLY A 446 -4.93 -11.89 -3.94
CA GLY A 446 -5.16 -12.78 -2.81
C GLY A 446 -3.94 -13.05 -1.94
N VAL A 447 -4.14 -13.92 -0.95
CA VAL A 447 -3.12 -14.31 0.02
C VAL A 447 -3.27 -15.78 0.43
N ALA A 448 -2.12 -16.45 0.62
CA ALA A 448 -2.04 -17.66 1.43
C ALA A 448 -1.32 -17.33 2.75
N LEU A 449 -1.98 -17.57 3.89
CA LEU A 449 -1.45 -17.28 5.22
C LEU A 449 -1.23 -18.58 5.98
N TYR A 450 0.04 -18.86 6.31
CA TYR A 450 0.45 -20.09 6.98
C TYR A 450 1.10 -19.81 8.33
N ARG A 451 0.82 -20.67 9.31
CA ARG A 451 1.73 -20.90 10.43
C ARG A 451 2.59 -22.13 10.13
N VAL A 452 3.90 -21.99 10.25
CA VAL A 452 4.91 -22.96 9.85
C VAL A 452 5.72 -23.41 11.06
N ARG A 453 5.68 -24.72 11.33
CA ARG A 453 6.40 -25.33 12.46
C ARG A 453 7.43 -26.34 11.97
N ALA A 454 8.65 -26.23 12.47
CA ALA A 454 9.70 -27.23 12.28
C ALA A 454 9.34 -28.55 12.99
N ALA A 455 9.49 -29.68 12.29
CA ALA A 455 9.25 -31.01 12.83
C ALA A 455 10.48 -31.93 12.67
N ASP A 456 10.90 -32.55 13.79
CA ASP A 456 11.99 -33.54 13.80
C ASP A 456 11.61 -34.89 13.17
N HIS A 457 10.35 -35.02 12.73
CA HIS A 457 9.79 -36.18 12.08
C HIS A 457 8.85 -35.75 10.96
N VAL A 458 8.61 -36.63 10.00
CA VAL A 458 7.65 -36.37 8.92
C VAL A 458 6.25 -36.22 9.52
N VAL A 459 5.59 -35.09 9.30
CA VAL A 459 4.30 -34.73 9.87
C VAL A 459 3.28 -35.79 9.46
N LYS A 460 2.75 -36.54 10.42
CA LYS A 460 1.86 -37.68 10.12
C LYS A 460 0.49 -37.16 9.70
N ASP A 461 -0.12 -37.86 8.74
CA ASP A 461 -1.49 -37.64 8.28
C ASP A 461 -1.79 -36.32 7.57
N ALA A 462 -0.87 -35.35 7.61
CA ALA A 462 -0.84 -34.21 6.69
C ALA A 462 -0.57 -34.67 5.24
N ALA A 463 -1.19 -33.95 4.30
CA ALA A 463 -0.92 -34.09 2.87
C ALA A 463 0.29 -33.21 2.48
N PRO A 464 1.13 -33.64 1.53
CA PRO A 464 2.19 -32.79 1.01
C PRO A 464 1.58 -31.49 0.46
N SER A 465 2.22 -30.37 0.77
CA SER A 465 1.98 -29.11 0.09
C SER A 465 2.39 -29.30 -1.37
N VAL A 466 1.51 -28.92 -2.29
CA VAL A 466 1.73 -29.03 -3.73
C VAL A 466 1.34 -27.71 -4.34
N SER A 467 2.16 -27.19 -5.25
CA SER A 467 1.90 -25.96 -5.97
C SER A 467 2.07 -26.13 -7.47
N LEU A 468 1.41 -25.28 -8.24
CA LEU A 468 1.50 -25.22 -9.69
C LEU A 468 2.00 -23.84 -10.12
N ALA A 469 2.91 -23.81 -11.09
CA ALA A 469 3.42 -22.57 -11.65
C ALA A 469 3.40 -22.62 -13.17
N LEU A 470 3.08 -21.48 -13.79
CA LEU A 470 3.29 -21.22 -15.21
C LEU A 470 4.50 -20.29 -15.36
N ASP A 471 5.49 -20.71 -16.13
CA ASP A 471 6.69 -19.93 -16.42
C ASP A 471 6.77 -19.69 -17.93
N TRP A 472 6.41 -18.48 -18.37
CA TRP A 472 6.42 -18.09 -19.77
C TRP A 472 7.80 -17.65 -20.20
N ALA A 473 8.26 -18.23 -21.32
CA ALA A 473 9.46 -17.76 -21.98
C ALA A 473 9.28 -16.29 -22.43
N PRO A 474 10.35 -15.48 -22.39
CA PRO A 474 10.32 -14.09 -22.83
C PRO A 474 9.78 -13.90 -24.26
N ALA A 475 9.43 -12.65 -24.55
CA ALA A 475 9.50 -12.01 -25.86
C ALA A 475 10.14 -12.82 -27.01
N SER A 476 9.38 -13.54 -27.84
CA SER A 476 9.89 -13.99 -29.15
C SER A 476 9.58 -12.92 -30.21
N SER A 477 10.34 -12.85 -31.30
CA SER A 477 10.02 -11.96 -32.43
C SER A 477 8.75 -12.36 -33.17
N ASP A 478 8.33 -13.63 -33.06
CA ASP A 478 6.98 -14.05 -33.40
C ASP A 478 6.05 -13.76 -32.22
N ALA A 479 5.27 -12.70 -32.37
CA ALA A 479 4.25 -12.24 -31.44
C ALA A 479 3.22 -13.32 -31.09
N THR A 480 2.90 -14.20 -32.05
CA THR A 480 1.78 -15.13 -31.94
C THR A 480 2.16 -16.46 -31.30
N THR A 481 3.45 -16.75 -31.14
CA THR A 481 3.94 -18.01 -30.59
C THR A 481 4.72 -17.77 -29.29
N ARG A 482 4.36 -18.49 -28.22
CA ARG A 482 5.06 -18.46 -26.92
C ARG A 482 5.29 -19.86 -26.38
N THR A 483 6.35 -20.00 -25.59
CA THR A 483 6.62 -21.23 -24.86
C THR A 483 6.31 -21.01 -23.38
N VAL A 484 5.68 -21.99 -22.74
CA VAL A 484 5.46 -22.01 -21.29
C VAL A 484 5.91 -23.33 -20.70
N THR A 485 6.49 -23.26 -19.52
CA THR A 485 6.74 -24.43 -18.69
C THR A 485 5.76 -24.44 -17.53
N GLU A 486 4.86 -25.41 -17.54
CA GLU A 486 3.99 -25.72 -16.39
C GLU A 486 4.75 -26.63 -15.43
N THR A 487 4.81 -26.26 -14.15
CA THR A 487 5.56 -26.99 -13.12
C THR A 487 4.64 -27.33 -11.95
N LEU A 488 4.35 -28.62 -11.75
CA LEU A 488 3.69 -29.13 -10.54
C LEU A 488 4.76 -29.59 -9.55
N SER A 489 4.92 -28.84 -8.45
CA SER A 489 5.93 -29.10 -7.43
C SER A 489 5.32 -29.82 -6.24
N ASP A 490 5.87 -30.99 -5.88
CA ASP A 490 5.63 -31.62 -4.59
C ASP A 490 6.57 -30.96 -3.57
N ASN A 491 6.06 -30.00 -2.81
CA ASN A 491 6.83 -29.29 -1.80
C ASN A 491 7.00 -30.12 -0.52
N GLY A 492 6.28 -31.24 -0.39
CA GLY A 492 6.31 -32.13 0.76
C GLY A 492 7.48 -33.12 0.76
N SER A 493 7.59 -33.84 1.86
CA SER A 493 8.52 -34.94 2.08
C SER A 493 7.98 -36.28 1.55
N ARG A 494 6.65 -36.40 1.37
CA ARG A 494 6.00 -37.64 0.88
C ARG A 494 5.60 -37.53 -0.59
N PRO A 495 5.83 -38.58 -1.39
CA PRO A 495 5.53 -38.53 -2.81
C PRO A 495 4.03 -38.46 -3.10
N ILE A 496 3.68 -37.62 -4.06
CA ILE A 496 2.37 -37.66 -4.74
C ILE A 496 2.36 -38.65 -5.90
N GLY A 497 1.19 -39.23 -6.17
CA GLY A 497 0.96 -40.20 -7.23
C GLY A 497 0.06 -39.68 -8.35
N ASP A 498 0.11 -40.35 -9.51
CA ASP A 498 -0.75 -40.09 -10.66
C ASP A 498 -0.84 -38.61 -11.07
N ALA A 499 0.29 -37.93 -11.04
CA ALA A 499 0.39 -36.53 -11.39
C ALA A 499 0.15 -36.32 -12.88
N ALA A 500 -0.64 -35.31 -13.25
CA ALA A 500 -0.84 -34.89 -14.63
C ALA A 500 -0.94 -33.37 -14.75
N LEU A 501 -0.41 -32.84 -15.85
CA LEU A 501 -0.43 -31.44 -16.23
C LEU A 501 -1.25 -31.24 -17.51
N THR A 502 -2.03 -30.17 -17.54
CA THR A 502 -2.79 -29.76 -18.72
C THR A 502 -2.84 -28.25 -18.81
N LEU A 503 -2.48 -27.70 -19.97
CA LEU A 503 -2.64 -26.30 -20.27
C LEU A 503 -3.89 -26.09 -21.12
N THR A 504 -4.72 -25.13 -20.72
CA THR A 504 -5.87 -24.65 -21.49
C THR A 504 -5.70 -23.18 -21.83
N GLY A 505 -6.29 -22.74 -22.93
CA GLY A 505 -6.19 -21.37 -23.43
C GLY A 505 -7.45 -20.94 -24.17
N PRO A 506 -7.48 -19.73 -24.74
CA PRO A 506 -8.67 -19.18 -25.35
C PRO A 506 -9.08 -19.95 -26.61
N ALA A 507 -10.32 -19.77 -27.03
CA ALA A 507 -10.88 -20.44 -28.20
C ALA A 507 -10.03 -20.15 -29.47
N GLY A 508 -9.50 -21.22 -30.07
CA GLY A 508 -8.67 -21.13 -31.28
C GLY A 508 -7.16 -21.03 -31.03
N ALA A 509 -6.70 -20.96 -29.77
CA ALA A 509 -5.30 -21.18 -29.44
C ALA A 509 -4.90 -22.63 -29.77
N LYS A 510 -3.75 -22.79 -30.42
CA LYS A 510 -3.14 -24.11 -30.66
C LYS A 510 -2.08 -24.35 -29.60
N ILE A 511 -2.28 -25.36 -28.76
CA ILE A 511 -1.32 -25.76 -27.72
C ILE A 511 -0.63 -27.05 -28.16
N THR A 512 0.69 -27.00 -28.29
CA THR A 512 1.54 -28.15 -28.66
C THR A 512 2.39 -28.54 -27.47
N THR A 513 2.30 -29.80 -27.03
CA THR A 513 3.09 -30.32 -25.91
C THR A 513 4.43 -30.87 -26.41
N HIS A 514 5.52 -30.51 -25.73
CA HIS A 514 6.90 -30.92 -26.09
C HIS A 514 7.54 -31.91 -25.12
N SER A 515 6.95 -32.12 -23.94
CA SER A 515 7.47 -33.06 -22.93
C SER A 515 6.35 -33.87 -22.26
N THR A 516 6.73 -34.81 -21.39
CA THR A 516 5.77 -35.67 -20.69
C THR A 516 4.91 -34.87 -19.72
N THR A 517 3.59 -34.96 -19.86
CA THR A 517 2.61 -34.30 -18.98
C THR A 517 2.11 -35.18 -17.83
N ARG A 518 2.61 -36.41 -17.70
CA ARG A 518 2.16 -37.36 -16.67
C ARG A 518 3.33 -38.01 -15.97
N ALA A 519 3.21 -38.18 -14.67
CA ALA A 519 4.13 -38.97 -13.86
C ALA A 519 3.34 -39.87 -12.91
N ARG A 520 3.68 -41.16 -12.87
CA ARG A 520 3.08 -42.10 -11.90
C ARG A 520 3.41 -41.71 -10.47
N THR A 521 4.59 -41.14 -10.25
CA THR A 521 5.06 -40.71 -8.93
C THR A 521 5.93 -39.48 -9.11
N VAL A 522 5.65 -38.43 -8.34
CA VAL A 522 6.55 -37.31 -8.12
C VAL A 522 7.11 -37.49 -6.71
N ARG A 523 8.44 -37.46 -6.57
CA ARG A 523 9.07 -37.60 -5.24
C ARG A 523 8.92 -36.29 -4.48
N GLY A 524 8.84 -36.38 -3.15
CA GLY A 524 8.89 -35.19 -2.29
C GLY A 524 10.11 -34.32 -2.61
N GLY A 525 9.90 -33.00 -2.64
CA GLY A 525 10.89 -32.00 -3.05
C GLY A 525 11.23 -32.00 -4.55
N SER A 526 10.50 -32.75 -5.38
CA SER A 526 10.67 -32.79 -6.84
C SER A 526 9.46 -32.19 -7.56
N ALA A 527 9.56 -32.03 -8.88
CA ALA A 527 8.47 -31.49 -9.69
C ALA A 527 8.26 -32.30 -10.98
N LEU A 528 7.01 -32.33 -11.45
CA LEU A 528 6.68 -32.68 -12.83
C LEU A 528 6.67 -31.39 -13.64
N ARG A 529 7.39 -31.37 -14.78
CA ARG A 529 7.47 -30.21 -15.67
C ARG A 529 7.01 -30.58 -17.06
N ALA A 530 6.06 -29.82 -17.60
CA ALA A 530 5.59 -29.93 -18.96
C ALA A 530 5.84 -28.63 -19.72
N THR A 531 6.46 -28.72 -20.89
CA THR A 531 6.70 -27.57 -21.75
C THR A 531 5.71 -27.60 -22.91
N PHE A 532 5.07 -26.46 -23.14
CA PHE A 532 4.11 -26.26 -24.22
C PHE A 532 4.54 -25.09 -25.09
N THR A 533 4.29 -25.20 -26.38
CA THR A 533 4.27 -24.06 -27.28
C THR A 533 2.81 -23.73 -27.57
N VAL A 534 2.42 -22.50 -27.26
CA VAL A 534 1.11 -21.95 -27.59
C VAL A 534 1.24 -21.06 -28.83
N THR A 535 0.34 -21.25 -29.78
CA THR A 535 0.19 -20.37 -30.93
C THR A 535 -1.20 -19.76 -30.86
N LEU A 536 -1.23 -18.44 -30.70
CA LEU A 536 -2.44 -17.64 -30.67
C LEU A 536 -2.88 -17.28 -32.09
N LYS A 537 -4.18 -17.02 -32.27
CA LYS A 537 -4.65 -16.46 -33.53
C LYS A 537 -4.07 -15.04 -33.66
N PRO A 538 -3.67 -14.62 -34.88
CA PRO A 538 -3.41 -13.21 -35.14
C PRO A 538 -4.63 -12.38 -34.72
N SER A 539 -4.38 -11.27 -34.01
CA SER A 539 -5.37 -10.26 -33.68
C SER A 539 -5.14 -9.03 -34.55
N ASP A 540 -6.18 -8.22 -34.72
CA ASP A 540 -6.05 -6.86 -35.28
C ASP A 540 -5.85 -5.82 -34.16
N GLU A 541 -6.01 -6.21 -32.89
CA GLU A 541 -5.75 -5.39 -31.71
C GLU A 541 -4.26 -5.15 -31.49
N LEU A 542 -3.88 -3.98 -30.96
CA LEU A 542 -2.49 -3.67 -30.66
C LEU A 542 -1.94 -4.60 -29.57
N PHE A 543 -2.67 -4.82 -28.49
CA PHE A 543 -2.23 -5.66 -27.39
C PHE A 543 -3.29 -6.70 -27.03
N ALA A 544 -3.35 -7.78 -27.82
CA ALA A 544 -4.31 -8.85 -27.59
C ALA A 544 -3.91 -9.67 -26.37
N SER A 545 -4.69 -9.58 -25.29
CA SER A 545 -4.46 -10.35 -24.07
C SER A 545 -5.27 -11.65 -24.10
N SER A 546 -4.64 -12.75 -23.71
CA SER A 546 -5.23 -14.08 -23.73
C SER A 546 -4.95 -14.81 -22.43
N ALA A 547 -6.01 -15.17 -21.71
CA ALA A 547 -5.91 -15.95 -20.48
C ALA A 547 -5.64 -17.42 -20.79
N PHE A 548 -4.65 -17.99 -20.09
CA PHE A 548 -4.33 -19.40 -20.06
C PHE A 548 -4.47 -19.92 -18.64
N GLU A 549 -4.95 -21.15 -18.52
CA GLU A 549 -5.04 -21.84 -17.24
C GLU A 549 -4.27 -23.16 -17.35
N GLY A 550 -3.19 -23.26 -16.57
CA GLY A 550 -2.55 -24.52 -16.25
C GLY A 550 -3.36 -25.26 -15.20
N SER A 551 -3.46 -26.57 -15.34
CA SER A 551 -4.10 -27.42 -14.34
C SER A 551 -3.23 -28.64 -14.05
N GLY A 552 -2.86 -28.75 -12.78
CA GLY A 552 -2.20 -29.89 -12.21
C GLY A 552 -3.21 -30.77 -11.48
N THR A 553 -3.14 -32.08 -11.68
CA THR A 553 -3.87 -33.05 -10.86
C THR A 553 -2.91 -34.02 -10.22
N TYR A 554 -3.19 -34.46 -9.00
CA TYR A 554 -2.40 -35.48 -8.30
C TYR A 554 -3.25 -36.26 -7.31
N ARG A 555 -2.74 -37.39 -6.82
CA ARG A 555 -3.34 -38.18 -5.74
C ARG A 555 -2.39 -38.29 -4.56
N TYR A 556 -2.94 -38.19 -3.36
CA TYR A 556 -2.25 -38.54 -2.12
C TYR A 556 -3.20 -39.30 -1.20
N ARG A 557 -2.90 -40.59 -0.95
CA ARG A 557 -3.64 -41.55 -0.09
C ARG A 557 -5.13 -41.77 -0.41
N SER A 558 -5.76 -40.89 -1.18
CA SER A 558 -7.15 -40.92 -1.62
C SER A 558 -7.25 -41.38 -3.07
N ASN A 559 -8.39 -41.98 -3.43
CA ASN A 559 -8.71 -42.32 -4.81
C ASN A 559 -9.16 -41.09 -5.63
N THR A 560 -9.64 -40.04 -4.96
CA THR A 560 -10.08 -38.79 -5.59
C THR A 560 -8.85 -37.92 -5.88
N PRO A 561 -8.59 -37.52 -7.14
CA PRO A 561 -7.53 -36.56 -7.45
C PRO A 561 -7.80 -35.19 -6.85
N THR A 562 -6.76 -34.56 -6.31
CA THR A 562 -6.74 -33.12 -6.04
C THR A 562 -6.40 -32.39 -7.33
N ARG A 563 -7.06 -31.25 -7.59
CA ARG A 563 -6.79 -30.37 -8.72
C ARG A 563 -6.24 -29.04 -8.21
N LEU A 564 -5.18 -28.56 -8.85
CA LEU A 564 -4.65 -27.21 -8.73
C LEU A 564 -4.85 -26.48 -10.07
N ALA A 565 -4.89 -25.16 -10.00
CA ALA A 565 -4.98 -24.29 -11.17
C ALA A 565 -4.09 -23.06 -10.97
N ALA A 566 -3.36 -22.71 -12.01
CA ALA A 566 -2.54 -21.51 -12.10
C ALA A 566 -2.94 -20.79 -13.39
N GLY A 567 -3.14 -19.47 -13.32
CA GLY A 567 -3.68 -18.69 -14.43
C GLY A 567 -2.71 -17.61 -14.83
N ASP A 568 -2.54 -17.38 -16.12
CA ASP A 568 -1.72 -16.27 -16.58
C ASP A 568 -2.33 -15.65 -17.84
N THR A 569 -2.06 -14.37 -18.06
CA THR A 569 -2.48 -13.65 -19.25
C THR A 569 -1.27 -13.33 -20.10
N ILE A 570 -1.25 -13.84 -21.33
CA ILE A 570 -0.26 -13.41 -22.31
C ILE A 570 -0.81 -12.25 -23.10
N THR A 571 -0.09 -11.14 -23.10
CA THR A 571 -0.28 -10.09 -24.09
C THR A 571 0.56 -10.37 -25.32
N VAL A 572 -0.11 -10.46 -26.48
CA VAL A 572 0.51 -10.50 -27.79
C VAL A 572 0.54 -9.08 -28.35
N ASN A 573 1.75 -8.61 -28.66
CA ASN A 573 2.01 -7.33 -29.31
C ASN A 573 2.65 -7.58 -30.69
N HIS A 574 2.29 -6.79 -31.69
CA HIS A 574 2.77 -6.95 -33.06
C HIS A 574 4.09 -6.21 -33.29
N PRO A 575 5.04 -6.76 -34.06
CA PRO A 575 6.29 -6.05 -34.33
C PRO A 575 6.03 -4.69 -34.99
N VAL A 576 6.64 -3.64 -34.43
CA VAL A 576 6.72 -2.33 -35.07
C VAL A 576 7.68 -2.42 -36.26
N ASN A 577 7.21 -2.04 -37.44
CA ASN A 577 7.96 -2.15 -38.69
C ASN A 577 8.59 -0.83 -39.09
N ALA A 578 9.66 -0.92 -39.88
CA ALA A 578 10.25 0.25 -40.53
C ALA A 578 9.17 1.02 -41.35
N PRO A 579 9.24 2.37 -41.38
CA PRO A 579 10.35 3.22 -40.92
C PRO A 579 10.38 3.51 -39.41
N TYR A 580 9.37 3.08 -38.64
CA TYR A 580 9.34 3.31 -37.19
C TYR A 580 10.44 2.53 -36.46
N ARG A 581 10.93 3.13 -35.38
CA ARG A 581 11.82 2.54 -34.39
C ARG A 581 11.19 2.61 -33.02
N THR A 582 11.66 1.80 -32.09
CA THR A 582 11.15 1.75 -30.71
C THR A 582 12.28 2.00 -29.73
N PHE A 583 12.01 2.77 -28.67
CA PHE A 583 12.95 3.02 -27.58
C PHE A 583 12.22 3.06 -26.25
N ALA A 584 12.86 2.60 -25.18
CA ALA A 584 12.35 2.74 -23.82
C ALA A 584 13.51 3.06 -22.87
N SER A 585 13.34 4.05 -22.00
CA SER A 585 14.27 4.30 -20.89
C SER A 585 13.96 3.42 -19.66
N THR A 586 12.77 2.81 -19.63
CA THR A 586 12.26 1.90 -18.59
C THR A 586 11.67 0.63 -19.22
N THR A 587 10.77 -0.08 -18.51
CA THR A 587 10.01 -1.21 -19.06
C THR A 587 8.94 -0.71 -20.04
N ALA A 588 9.04 -1.08 -21.31
CA ALA A 588 7.97 -0.86 -22.28
C ALA A 588 7.82 -2.01 -23.29
N SER A 589 6.63 -2.11 -23.88
CA SER A 589 6.34 -2.96 -25.03
C SER A 589 5.56 -2.17 -26.08
N PHE A 590 5.77 -2.52 -27.35
CA PHE A 590 5.31 -1.75 -28.49
C PHE A 590 4.51 -2.63 -29.44
N SER A 591 3.51 -2.06 -30.10
CA SER A 591 2.71 -2.76 -31.08
C SER A 591 2.38 -1.93 -32.31
N GLN A 592 2.22 -2.56 -33.46
CA GLN A 592 1.71 -1.95 -34.68
C GLN A 592 0.68 -2.84 -35.39
N SER A 593 -0.49 -2.28 -35.69
CA SER A 593 -1.54 -2.94 -36.49
C SER A 593 -2.10 -1.97 -37.53
N GLY A 594 -1.70 -2.13 -38.79
CA GLY A 594 -2.02 -1.15 -39.84
C GLY A 594 -1.43 0.23 -39.52
N SER A 595 -2.29 1.25 -39.44
CA SER A 595 -1.93 2.62 -39.03
C SER A 595 -1.91 2.82 -37.52
N LYS A 596 -2.42 1.85 -36.75
CA LYS A 596 -2.45 1.92 -35.30
C LYS A 596 -1.08 1.60 -34.71
N LEU A 597 -0.72 2.33 -33.67
CA LEU A 597 0.51 2.16 -32.90
C LEU A 597 0.16 2.13 -31.42
N GLY A 598 0.76 1.21 -30.67
CA GLY A 598 0.46 1.02 -29.26
C GLY A 598 1.73 1.05 -28.43
N ILE A 599 1.67 1.73 -27.28
CA ILE A 599 2.76 1.77 -26.30
C ILE A 599 2.20 1.34 -24.95
N ARG A 600 2.77 0.28 -24.38
CA ARG A 600 2.62 -0.06 -22.96
C ARG A 600 3.92 0.29 -22.25
N ALA A 601 3.92 1.29 -21.37
CA ALA A 601 5.14 1.77 -20.72
C ALA A 601 4.95 1.99 -19.20
N GLN A 602 6.00 1.74 -18.44
CA GLN A 602 6.17 2.22 -17.07
C GLN A 602 6.96 3.54 -17.09
N GLY A 603 6.86 4.34 -16.04
CA GLY A 603 7.76 5.48 -15.84
C GLY A 603 7.25 6.41 -14.76
N ALA A 604 8.17 7.01 -14.02
CA ALA A 604 7.84 7.97 -12.97
C ALA A 604 7.31 9.30 -13.53
N ASP A 605 7.94 9.84 -14.58
CA ASP A 605 7.48 11.05 -15.28
C ASP A 605 8.32 11.34 -16.56
N LEU A 606 7.95 12.40 -17.28
CA LEU A 606 8.71 13.08 -18.34
C LEU A 606 9.21 14.49 -17.94
N TYR A 607 8.81 14.99 -16.77
CA TYR A 607 8.99 16.39 -16.36
C TYR A 607 9.97 16.53 -15.18
N ASN A 608 10.59 17.71 -15.04
CA ASN A 608 11.42 18.12 -13.90
C ASN A 608 12.54 17.12 -13.57
N ALA A 609 13.46 16.95 -14.51
CA ALA A 609 14.63 16.07 -14.48
C ALA A 609 14.38 14.55 -14.70
N ILE A 610 13.13 14.09 -14.70
CA ILE A 610 12.77 12.69 -14.93
C ILE A 610 12.47 12.47 -16.42
N ASN A 611 13.12 11.48 -17.05
CA ASN A 611 12.94 11.16 -18.47
C ASN A 611 12.62 9.66 -18.66
N GLU A 612 11.50 9.21 -18.09
CA GLU A 612 11.09 7.80 -18.07
C GLU A 612 9.90 7.54 -18.99
N TYR A 613 10.13 6.89 -20.13
CA TYR A 613 9.12 6.70 -21.17
C TYR A 613 9.41 5.52 -22.11
N GLY A 614 8.35 5.11 -22.81
CA GLY A 614 8.44 4.33 -24.04
C GLY A 614 8.07 5.19 -25.25
N SER A 615 8.76 5.00 -26.39
CA SER A 615 8.50 5.72 -27.63
C SER A 615 8.52 4.85 -28.88
N ILE A 616 7.61 5.15 -29.82
CA ILE A 616 7.65 4.71 -31.22
C ILE A 616 7.93 5.93 -32.08
N TYR A 617 9.05 5.95 -32.80
CA TYR A 617 9.55 7.18 -33.41
C TYR A 617 10.10 7.01 -34.83
N LEU A 618 10.17 8.14 -35.54
CA LEU A 618 10.77 8.29 -36.85
C LEU A 618 12.08 9.08 -36.70
N PRO A 619 13.24 8.48 -37.03
CA PRO A 619 14.50 9.16 -36.84
C PRO A 619 14.71 10.29 -37.86
N GLY A 620 15.06 11.49 -37.38
CA GLY A 620 15.36 12.67 -38.20
C GLY A 620 14.21 13.18 -39.08
N ALA A 621 12.95 12.82 -38.78
CA ALA A 621 11.80 13.18 -39.61
C ALA A 621 11.24 14.58 -39.32
N GLU A 622 11.52 15.16 -38.15
CA GLU A 622 11.04 16.51 -37.80
C GLU A 622 12.06 17.57 -38.23
N HIS A 623 11.63 18.54 -39.02
CA HIS A 623 12.46 19.63 -39.52
C HIS A 623 11.64 20.91 -39.71
N ASP A 624 12.31 21.99 -40.13
CA ASP A 624 11.63 23.24 -40.44
C ASP A 624 10.50 23.05 -41.47
N GLY A 625 9.31 23.55 -41.16
CA GLY A 625 8.08 23.37 -41.95
C GLY A 625 7.27 22.12 -41.59
N SER A 626 7.81 21.20 -40.80
CA SER A 626 7.11 19.95 -40.47
C SER A 626 5.80 20.20 -39.72
N THR A 627 4.79 19.42 -40.08
CA THR A 627 3.56 19.25 -39.32
C THR A 627 3.43 17.78 -38.93
N THR A 628 3.44 17.51 -37.63
CA THR A 628 3.27 16.18 -37.05
C THR A 628 1.89 16.06 -36.44
N THR A 629 1.16 14.99 -36.77
CA THR A 629 -0.19 14.72 -36.25
C THR A 629 -0.33 13.30 -35.74
N VAL A 630 -1.13 13.10 -34.70
CA VAL A 630 -1.56 11.79 -34.24
C VAL A 630 -2.96 11.86 -33.65
N LYS A 631 -3.72 10.77 -33.75
CA LYS A 631 -4.92 10.53 -32.96
C LYS A 631 -4.58 9.65 -31.75
N ILE A 632 -4.99 10.05 -30.56
CA ILE A 632 -4.94 9.21 -29.36
C ILE A 632 -6.31 8.56 -29.22
N ASP A 633 -6.39 7.25 -29.45
CA ASP A 633 -7.63 6.48 -29.36
C ASP A 633 -8.04 6.27 -27.90
N SER A 634 -7.08 5.94 -27.03
CA SER A 634 -7.28 5.75 -25.59
C SER A 634 -5.96 5.75 -24.83
N GLN A 635 -6.03 6.07 -23.53
CA GLN A 635 -4.92 5.96 -22.59
C GLN A 635 -5.43 5.38 -21.26
N SER A 636 -4.62 4.54 -20.61
CA SER A 636 -4.87 4.09 -19.24
C SER A 636 -4.73 5.24 -18.25
N ASP A 637 -5.71 5.37 -17.34
CA ASP A 637 -5.65 6.28 -16.20
C ASP A 637 -4.88 5.63 -15.03
N THR A 638 -3.57 5.43 -15.23
CA THR A 638 -2.68 4.91 -14.18
C THR A 638 -2.38 5.94 -13.11
N ASP A 639 -2.47 7.22 -13.47
CA ASP A 639 -2.38 8.40 -12.63
C ASP A 639 -2.95 9.58 -13.43
N VAL A 640 -3.50 10.59 -12.74
CA VAL A 640 -4.04 11.81 -13.35
C VAL A 640 -3.00 12.60 -14.16
N TRP A 641 -1.70 12.36 -13.92
CA TRP A 641 -0.55 12.94 -14.61
C TRP A 641 0.17 11.97 -15.57
N ALA A 642 -0.37 10.77 -15.81
CA ALA A 642 0.12 9.91 -16.89
C ALA A 642 0.10 10.69 -18.23
N LYS A 643 1.15 10.59 -19.04
CA LYS A 643 1.30 11.42 -20.25
C LYS A 643 1.38 10.56 -21.49
N ALA A 644 0.67 10.97 -22.54
CA ALA A 644 0.82 10.39 -23.86
C ALA A 644 0.67 11.42 -24.99
N GLY A 645 1.47 11.31 -26.05
CA GLY A 645 1.37 12.24 -27.17
C GLY A 645 2.59 12.25 -28.09
N ILE A 646 2.90 13.41 -28.66
CA ILE A 646 4.02 13.63 -29.59
C ILE A 646 5.24 14.11 -28.80
N MET A 647 6.39 13.48 -29.01
CA MET A 647 7.69 13.90 -28.48
C MET A 647 8.64 14.22 -29.64
N VAL A 648 9.39 15.31 -29.51
CA VAL A 648 10.49 15.69 -30.41
C VAL A 648 11.77 15.82 -29.59
N ARG A 649 12.86 15.20 -30.07
CA ARG A 649 14.22 15.31 -29.47
C ARG A 649 15.28 15.21 -30.56
N ASN A 650 16.46 15.79 -30.33
CA ASN A 650 17.59 15.61 -31.26
C ASN A 650 17.96 14.12 -31.45
N ASP A 651 17.86 13.34 -30.37
CA ASP A 651 17.97 11.88 -30.34
C ASP A 651 17.01 11.34 -29.27
N ILE A 652 15.99 10.58 -29.67
CA ILE A 652 15.02 10.00 -28.72
C ILE A 652 15.65 8.87 -27.88
N THR A 653 16.79 8.32 -28.29
CA THR A 653 17.43 7.20 -27.58
C THR A 653 18.41 7.62 -26.49
N ASP A 654 18.82 8.90 -26.46
CA ASP A 654 19.58 9.48 -25.36
C ASP A 654 18.61 10.16 -24.37
N SER A 655 17.98 9.34 -23.53
CA SER A 655 16.99 9.80 -22.55
C SER A 655 17.56 10.74 -21.51
N ASP A 656 18.87 10.73 -21.25
CA ASP A 656 19.44 11.46 -20.12
C ASP A 656 19.82 12.89 -20.48
N THR A 657 20.41 13.09 -21.67
CA THR A 657 21.06 14.37 -22.02
C THR A 657 20.69 14.94 -23.38
N SER A 658 19.84 14.28 -24.16
CA SER A 658 19.52 14.71 -25.52
C SER A 658 18.78 16.07 -25.54
N PRO A 659 19.36 17.11 -26.16
CA PRO A 659 18.78 18.44 -26.21
C PRO A 659 17.70 18.58 -27.30
N GLY A 660 17.12 19.78 -27.42
CA GLY A 660 16.08 20.07 -28.41
C GLY A 660 14.75 19.39 -28.06
N TYR A 661 14.41 19.33 -26.78
CA TYR A 661 13.34 18.49 -26.26
C TYR A 661 12.02 19.25 -26.11
N LEU A 662 10.95 18.70 -26.68
CA LEU A 662 9.58 19.13 -26.50
C LEU A 662 8.61 17.94 -26.52
N ALA A 663 7.53 18.03 -25.76
CA ALA A 663 6.46 17.05 -25.76
C ALA A 663 5.08 17.75 -25.77
N LEU A 664 4.25 17.42 -26.75
CA LEU A 664 2.84 17.77 -26.79
C LEU A 664 2.04 16.54 -26.35
N VAL A 665 1.41 16.58 -25.19
CA VAL A 665 0.82 15.40 -24.53
C VAL A 665 -0.60 15.66 -24.01
N GLU A 666 -1.33 14.58 -23.79
CA GLU A 666 -2.61 14.54 -23.07
C GLU A 666 -2.41 13.81 -21.73
N THR A 667 -3.19 14.18 -20.72
CA THR A 667 -3.22 13.54 -19.39
C THR A 667 -4.65 13.22 -18.96
N PRO A 668 -4.90 12.13 -18.22
CA PRO A 668 -6.25 11.75 -17.79
C PRO A 668 -6.94 12.83 -16.95
N GLY A 669 -6.19 13.53 -16.08
CA GLY A 669 -6.76 14.50 -15.14
C GLY A 669 -6.41 15.97 -15.38
N ASN A 670 -5.43 16.29 -16.23
CA ASN A 670 -4.90 17.66 -16.35
C ASN A 670 -4.95 18.24 -17.78
N GLY A 671 -5.64 17.56 -18.71
CA GLY A 671 -5.90 18.09 -20.05
C GLY A 671 -4.74 17.91 -21.02
N TYR A 672 -4.57 18.89 -21.91
CA TYR A 672 -3.54 18.90 -22.97
C TYR A 672 -2.40 19.82 -22.58
N LEU A 673 -1.16 19.36 -22.74
CA LEU A 673 0.04 20.03 -22.25
C LEU A 673 1.07 20.15 -23.37
N LEU A 674 1.76 21.28 -23.39
CA LEU A 674 2.96 21.49 -24.19
C LEU A 674 4.11 21.70 -23.21
N ASP A 675 4.95 20.69 -23.08
CA ASP A 675 6.12 20.68 -22.22
C ASP A 675 7.37 20.93 -23.08
N TRP A 676 8.29 21.77 -22.62
CA TRP A 676 9.54 22.02 -23.34
C TRP A 676 10.74 22.18 -22.39
N ASP A 677 11.90 21.94 -22.97
CA ASP A 677 13.21 22.23 -22.39
C ASP A 677 13.56 23.69 -22.67
N ALA A 678 13.38 24.56 -21.67
CA ALA A 678 13.54 26.00 -21.83
C ALA A 678 14.99 26.48 -21.77
N ASP A 679 15.90 25.70 -21.19
CA ASP A 679 17.31 26.07 -21.00
C ASP A 679 18.30 25.28 -21.89
N GLY A 680 17.82 24.22 -22.56
CA GLY A 680 18.57 23.41 -23.51
C GLY A 680 19.41 22.31 -22.86
N ASP A 681 19.10 21.90 -21.62
CA ASP A 681 19.84 20.88 -20.88
C ASP A 681 19.40 19.43 -21.16
N GLY A 682 18.33 19.25 -21.94
CA GLY A 682 17.75 17.95 -22.27
C GLY A 682 16.66 17.47 -21.30
N LYS A 683 16.13 18.34 -20.43
CA LYS A 683 15.03 18.08 -19.50
C LYS A 683 13.84 19.00 -19.76
N LEU A 684 12.63 18.48 -19.67
CA LEU A 684 11.43 19.32 -19.69
C LEU A 684 11.27 20.02 -18.34
N ASP A 685 11.24 21.35 -18.36
CA ASP A 685 11.23 22.19 -17.16
C ASP A 685 10.21 23.33 -17.22
N SER A 686 9.52 23.45 -18.35
CA SER A 686 8.51 24.45 -18.61
C SER A 686 7.30 23.82 -19.29
N GLN A 687 6.10 24.33 -19.00
CA GLN A 687 4.84 23.73 -19.41
C GLN A 687 3.74 24.78 -19.59
N ASP A 688 2.96 24.60 -20.65
CA ASP A 688 1.64 25.20 -20.85
C ASP A 688 0.58 24.11 -20.84
N SER A 689 -0.61 24.40 -20.32
CA SER A 689 -1.72 23.45 -20.29
C SER A 689 -3.08 24.08 -20.57
N THR A 690 -4.00 23.30 -21.13
CA THR A 690 -5.36 23.75 -21.44
C THR A 690 -6.35 22.59 -21.57
N GLY A 691 -7.65 22.92 -21.49
CA GLY A 691 -8.74 22.02 -21.80
C GLY A 691 -8.92 20.86 -20.81
N THR A 692 -9.70 19.88 -21.23
CA THR A 692 -9.93 18.62 -20.51
C THR A 692 -9.78 17.49 -21.51
N ALA A 693 -8.97 16.50 -21.17
CA ALA A 693 -8.69 15.34 -22.00
C ALA A 693 -9.98 14.56 -22.29
N THR A 694 -10.11 14.08 -23.51
CA THR A 694 -11.24 13.24 -23.95
C THR A 694 -10.74 12.26 -24.98
N TYR A 695 -11.15 11.00 -24.88
CA TYR A 695 -10.75 9.97 -25.83
C TYR A 695 -11.91 9.63 -26.79
N PRO A 696 -11.67 9.57 -28.12
CA PRO A 696 -10.40 9.89 -28.77
C PRO A 696 -10.12 11.41 -28.83
N SER A 697 -8.84 11.77 -28.90
CA SER A 697 -8.34 13.12 -29.16
C SER A 697 -7.36 13.12 -30.35
N TRP A 698 -7.02 14.30 -30.86
CA TRP A 698 -5.97 14.47 -31.86
C TRP A 698 -4.99 15.54 -31.42
N LEU A 699 -3.70 15.28 -31.62
CA LEU A 699 -2.62 16.23 -31.40
C LEU A 699 -1.98 16.61 -32.73
N LYS A 700 -1.58 17.88 -32.83
CA LYS A 700 -0.86 18.43 -33.98
C LYS A 700 0.25 19.35 -33.50
N LEU A 701 1.47 19.09 -33.94
CA LEU A 701 2.64 19.90 -33.70
C LEU A 701 3.11 20.51 -35.02
N VAL A 702 3.30 21.82 -35.07
CA VAL A 702 3.79 22.52 -36.27
C VAL A 702 5.11 23.20 -35.92
N ARG A 703 6.13 23.02 -36.77
CA ARG A 703 7.47 23.57 -36.57
C ARG A 703 7.81 24.66 -37.60
N ASP A 704 8.30 25.79 -37.10
CA ASP A 704 8.88 26.91 -37.88
C ASP A 704 10.24 27.28 -37.27
N GLY A 705 11.31 26.81 -37.91
CA GLY A 705 12.70 26.88 -37.45
C GLY A 705 12.92 26.13 -36.13
N SER A 706 12.99 26.89 -35.03
CA SER A 706 13.09 26.37 -33.65
C SER A 706 11.83 26.63 -32.82
N THR A 707 10.79 27.20 -33.45
CA THR A 707 9.50 27.46 -32.83
C THR A 707 8.55 26.32 -33.12
N TYR A 708 7.84 25.87 -32.09
CA TYR A 708 6.88 24.79 -32.12
C TYR A 708 5.53 25.30 -31.65
N SER A 709 4.47 25.01 -32.41
CA SER A 709 3.09 25.30 -32.00
C SER A 709 2.31 24.01 -31.83
N GLY A 710 1.86 23.75 -30.60
CA GLY A 710 1.09 22.58 -30.24
C GLY A 710 -0.41 22.83 -30.26
N TYR A 711 -1.17 21.92 -30.85
CA TYR A 711 -2.63 22.01 -30.97
C TYR A 711 -3.28 20.69 -30.59
N TYR A 712 -4.51 20.76 -30.07
CA TYR A 712 -5.37 19.60 -29.86
C TYR A 712 -6.72 19.75 -30.59
N SER A 713 -7.40 18.62 -30.81
CA SER A 713 -8.77 18.55 -31.30
C SER A 713 -9.52 17.40 -30.64
N THR A 714 -10.82 17.57 -30.41
CA THR A 714 -11.72 16.52 -29.89
C THR A 714 -12.68 15.99 -30.95
N ASP A 715 -12.67 16.57 -32.16
CA ASP A 715 -13.51 16.15 -33.30
C ASP A 715 -12.69 15.82 -34.57
N GLY A 716 -11.36 16.00 -34.51
CA GLY A 716 -10.44 15.76 -35.63
C GLY A 716 -10.42 16.87 -36.69
N SER A 717 -11.12 17.99 -36.48
CA SER A 717 -11.29 19.06 -37.47
C SER A 717 -11.09 20.47 -36.90
N THR A 718 -11.55 20.71 -35.67
CA THR A 718 -11.43 21.97 -34.95
C THR A 718 -10.17 21.93 -34.09
N TRP A 719 -9.17 22.74 -34.43
CA TRP A 719 -7.88 22.77 -33.75
C TRP A 719 -7.78 23.93 -32.77
N ASN A 720 -7.51 23.62 -31.51
CA ASN A 720 -7.30 24.58 -30.43
C ASN A 720 -5.81 24.64 -30.07
N LEU A 721 -5.27 25.84 -29.90
CA LEU A 721 -3.88 26.04 -29.51
C LEU A 721 -3.68 25.65 -28.03
N VAL A 722 -2.64 24.86 -27.77
CA VAL A 722 -2.13 24.59 -26.42
C VAL A 722 -1.09 25.65 -26.04
N GLY A 723 -0.08 25.84 -26.88
CA GLY A 723 0.99 26.82 -26.70
C GLY A 723 1.87 26.95 -27.95
N THR A 724 2.71 27.99 -27.97
CA THR A 724 3.72 28.22 -29.03
C THR A 724 5.04 28.62 -28.39
N GLU A 725 6.05 27.77 -28.52
CA GLU A 725 7.32 27.92 -27.80
C GLU A 725 8.54 27.75 -28.67
N THR A 726 9.64 28.43 -28.30
CA THR A 726 10.93 28.26 -28.96
C THR A 726 11.78 27.28 -28.15
N VAL A 727 12.18 26.17 -28.77
CA VAL A 727 13.02 25.15 -28.15
C VAL A 727 14.48 25.47 -28.44
N PRO A 728 15.28 25.91 -27.44
CA PRO A 728 16.71 26.10 -27.62
C PRO A 728 17.36 24.82 -28.10
N THR A 729 18.45 24.91 -28.87
CA THR A 729 19.26 23.75 -29.31
C THR A 729 18.55 22.69 -30.17
N ALA A 730 17.34 22.97 -30.66
CA ALA A 730 16.67 22.19 -31.70
C ALA A 730 17.57 22.05 -32.95
N ALA A 731 17.95 20.82 -33.31
CA ALA A 731 18.76 20.54 -34.49
C ALA A 731 17.95 20.76 -35.78
N ALA A 732 18.64 20.91 -36.92
CA ALA A 732 17.99 21.11 -38.23
C ALA A 732 17.02 19.97 -38.60
N THR A 733 17.33 18.76 -38.16
CA THR A 733 16.46 17.59 -38.20
C THR A 733 16.48 16.92 -36.84
N GLN A 734 15.34 16.46 -36.36
CA GLN A 734 15.15 15.83 -35.06
C GLN A 734 14.35 14.53 -35.20
N ASP A 735 14.51 13.65 -34.22
CA ASP A 735 13.64 12.50 -34.05
C ASP A 735 12.27 12.99 -33.57
N VAL A 736 11.21 12.40 -34.11
CA VAL A 736 9.83 12.65 -33.67
C VAL A 736 9.10 11.34 -33.47
N GLY A 737 8.39 11.21 -32.36
CA GLY A 737 7.74 9.97 -32.01
C GLY A 737 6.50 10.17 -31.17
N LEU A 738 5.78 9.06 -31.03
CA LEU A 738 4.76 8.86 -30.03
C LEU A 738 5.45 8.53 -28.72
N THR A 739 4.95 9.05 -27.60
CA THR A 739 5.50 8.77 -26.27
C THR A 739 4.40 8.41 -25.28
N ALA A 740 4.74 7.59 -24.29
CA ALA A 740 3.89 7.26 -23.15
C ALA A 740 4.72 7.10 -21.86
N THR A 741 4.18 7.60 -20.75
CA THR A 741 4.64 7.30 -19.38
C THR A 741 3.43 7.11 -18.46
N SER A 742 3.50 6.13 -17.56
CA SER A 742 2.39 5.81 -16.64
C SER A 742 2.30 6.73 -15.43
N HIS A 743 3.33 7.55 -15.21
CA HIS A 743 3.48 8.35 -13.99
C HIS A 743 3.43 7.50 -12.70
N ALA A 744 3.86 6.24 -12.83
CA ALA A 744 3.94 5.25 -11.78
C ALA A 744 5.02 4.22 -12.16
N ALA A 745 6.21 4.33 -11.57
CA ALA A 745 7.41 3.59 -11.98
C ALA A 745 7.25 2.06 -12.04
N ALA A 746 6.34 1.46 -11.26
CA ALA A 746 6.09 0.02 -11.23
C ALA A 746 4.77 -0.39 -11.93
N THR A 747 3.98 0.56 -12.42
CA THR A 747 2.68 0.31 -13.06
C THR A 747 2.78 0.56 -14.54
N THR A 748 2.36 -0.38 -15.37
CA THR A 748 2.35 -0.21 -16.84
C THR A 748 1.04 0.43 -17.28
N GLY A 749 1.12 1.58 -17.95
CA GLY A 749 -0.01 2.21 -18.65
C GLY A 749 0.01 1.84 -20.13
N GLU A 750 -1.16 1.70 -20.75
CA GLU A 750 -1.34 1.46 -22.19
C GLU A 750 -1.88 2.70 -22.89
N VAL A 751 -1.32 3.00 -24.07
CA VAL A 751 -1.81 4.04 -24.95
C VAL A 751 -1.91 3.50 -26.37
N ASP A 752 -3.08 3.73 -26.97
CA ASP A 752 -3.38 3.39 -28.35
C ASP A 752 -3.44 4.67 -29.19
N PHE A 753 -2.66 4.69 -30.25
CA PHE A 753 -2.56 5.77 -31.22
C PHE A 753 -3.01 5.30 -32.61
N ASP A 754 -3.45 6.23 -33.44
CA ASP A 754 -3.73 6.01 -34.85
C ASP A 754 -3.31 7.21 -35.70
N GLY A 755 -3.00 6.97 -36.97
CA GLY A 755 -2.73 8.01 -37.95
C GLY A 755 -1.52 8.90 -37.64
N PHE A 756 -0.47 8.35 -37.01
CA PHE A 756 0.77 9.08 -36.77
C PHE A 756 1.49 9.42 -38.09
N SER A 757 1.67 10.71 -38.36
CA SER A 757 2.33 11.21 -39.57
C SER A 757 3.08 12.51 -39.32
N THR A 758 4.19 12.69 -40.04
CA THR A 758 4.94 13.95 -40.16
C THR A 758 5.01 14.31 -41.65
N THR A 759 4.63 15.54 -41.99
CA THR A 759 4.59 16.03 -43.39
C THR A 759 5.21 17.42 -43.52
N ASP A 760 5.70 17.75 -44.72
CA ASP A 760 6.21 19.07 -45.12
C ASP A 760 5.12 20.14 -45.30
#